data_AF-A0A6B1CRQ3-F1
#
_entry.id   AF-A0A6B1CRQ3-F1
#
_cell.length_a   1.000
_cell.length_b   1.000
_cell.length_c   1.000
_cell.angle_alpha   90.00
_cell.angle_beta   90.00
_cell.angle_gamma   90.00
#
_symmetry.space_group_name_H-M   'P 1'
#
loop_
_entity.id
_entity.type
_entity.pdbx_description
1 polymer ?
#
loop_
_entity_poly.entity_id
_entity_poly.type
_entity_poly.pdbx_seq_one_letter_code
_entity_poly.pdbx_strand_id
1 'polypeptide(L)'
;MAIRDHIGLAPLRGFWPRRNRPRRPVVFRIDERLFRLHELSQPPAVQVLKRHFLLQIALAFALLLGIVAYASRLLNLTGSWTLDLAGNDIATLAPATERYLRSLETPLSITYFATARENMPAHLKELEPQVRRLLSALRDQAPNRIDYRVIDPDQSGRAGIGYAASKKASSFSVRRVLHDEHSEQKIWSSLVIARTDAPEVLVQSIEPEHLPYLEEYVIAQLQAGRAPQQPTFGVSAPPPFQLLAAFLNEAGPVVELDLNSNPTIPPEIDVLFWIQPEVTTPEHVRQLLAFLASGRSAVLAGSTYQIGYAPREDAISYWVHHSPPAWAQLLQPFGLRPVPDLLVDKNTGPVILDMGEIVAPFHLRVLPAFYNMKSFAAPGRGGLNFVAASALEVDPQAVQAKGFHAEIVGTTTESPRVLPLPTGPFTDADLTGGLPVPKQNLLVLLKPDDPWQGQLFVLASASPFQDGIINQPGYAHRVFLQNLIRTYGQPERVLRGRVEKGEPQRLVPPGALARFFWRFFAVFWVPLAFVGLGIRHYLRYSRPSWSTGRWGRQLGLACLVLLIGALVWRGRGPYLDLTADQLNTPSPLLGRLLQGTSLSAELIATHRASMPRQLKDAEDRIRTLLADRNIPLRVLRPDALTPDQQQTFASEGLTPFPVERVLHDTLATQYVWSGLRLLSDKRSMVVPRLDQHTHLEFLLAAASHSLQQGRKMRVAVISDLPRLSPAEALEDYQKKGLIAPGGTDVYSDLKALLADYLYDVHYINPRTPSMPSDVDVLLWMQPRRDSGPILLLLGRHLAQGGKAIVAMQHFNIQQRQYRGSGFQTVYWPQPQFQDLDRYLKLFGVEQAREVLFDRTQSHLDLETQVNRTAVREYDPQKVALPFLIRAVGQHYDHTSAITRHLGDQLFIWGNRLALDSAELSGAGITSQTLISTSPQAWAYPWQGGWLPPEVFAPQTYLPGPQPLAALLTGPFPEVAFAEDEDGRAILKRVGERPRQTGALLLIGSSEMFKNEHLLTPGFQHDQFLLNAVAYNAYGEDLAALQARRPTSRGFPFQSAESKRLWRVIVVGAGPLLFLGYALYRRTRRT
;
A
#
# COMPACT_ATOMS: atom_id res chain seq x y z
N MET A 1 15.00 -9.88 -69.61
CA MET A 1 14.76 -9.73 -71.06
C MET A 1 14.67 -11.13 -71.64
N ALA A 2 13.47 -11.50 -72.10
CA ALA A 2 13.08 -12.49 -73.11
C ALA A 2 14.01 -13.69 -73.49
N ILE A 3 13.35 -14.84 -73.73
CA ILE A 3 13.65 -15.88 -74.76
C ILE A 3 14.73 -16.92 -74.33
N ARG A 4 14.62 -18.26 -74.50
CA ARG A 4 13.89 -19.13 -75.44
C ARG A 4 13.77 -20.58 -74.90
N ASP A 5 12.61 -21.17 -75.14
CA ASP A 5 12.27 -22.51 -75.66
C ASP A 5 13.12 -23.76 -75.38
N HIS A 6 12.43 -24.82 -74.93
CA HIS A 6 12.41 -26.07 -75.69
C HIS A 6 10.99 -26.67 -75.79
N ILE A 7 10.55 -26.73 -77.05
CA ILE A 7 9.39 -27.37 -77.68
C ILE A 7 9.48 -28.91 -77.52
N GLY A 8 8.42 -29.73 -77.43
CA GLY A 8 7.00 -29.50 -77.70
C GLY A 8 6.04 -30.66 -77.37
N LEU A 9 4.75 -30.28 -77.41
CA LEU A 9 3.51 -30.94 -77.88
C LEU A 9 3.33 -32.48 -77.85
N ALA A 10 2.40 -32.91 -76.97
CA ALA A 10 1.14 -33.71 -77.12
C ALA A 10 0.91 -34.64 -78.36
N PRO A 11 -0.06 -35.62 -78.38
CA PRO A 11 -1.22 -35.79 -77.49
C PRO A 11 -1.74 -37.25 -77.19
N LEU A 12 -2.75 -37.32 -76.30
CA LEU A 12 -3.96 -38.18 -76.27
C LEU A 12 -3.93 -39.74 -76.16
N ARG A 13 -4.77 -40.18 -75.20
CA ARG A 13 -5.64 -41.38 -75.12
C ARG A 13 -5.03 -42.76 -74.79
N GLY A 14 -5.61 -43.37 -73.75
CA GLY A 14 -5.84 -44.82 -73.70
C GLY A 14 -5.54 -45.53 -72.38
N PHE A 15 -6.60 -45.76 -71.58
CA PHE A 15 -6.92 -46.97 -70.80
C PHE A 15 -5.81 -47.79 -70.09
N TRP A 16 -5.99 -47.91 -68.75
CA TRP A 16 -5.73 -49.03 -67.81
C TRP A 16 -4.98 -50.29 -68.34
N PRO A 17 -4.10 -50.96 -67.56
CA PRO A 17 -4.46 -51.51 -66.24
C PRO A 17 -3.33 -51.74 -65.19
N ARG A 18 -3.76 -52.36 -64.09
CA ARG A 18 -3.05 -52.92 -62.91
C ARG A 18 -1.72 -53.69 -63.14
N ARG A 19 -0.91 -53.63 -62.05
CA ARG A 19 -0.11 -54.69 -61.35
C ARG A 19 1.39 -54.90 -61.68
N ASN A 20 2.18 -54.63 -60.63
CA ASN A 20 3.25 -55.44 -60.00
C ASN A 20 4.65 -55.62 -60.64
N ARG A 21 5.65 -54.95 -59.99
CA ARG A 21 6.98 -55.43 -59.49
C ARG A 21 7.98 -56.07 -60.49
N PRO A 22 9.29 -56.34 -60.14
CA PRO A 22 10.18 -55.92 -59.03
C PRO A 22 11.54 -55.34 -59.54
N ARG A 23 12.45 -54.77 -58.74
CA ARG A 23 13.60 -55.45 -58.08
C ARG A 23 14.47 -54.43 -57.30
N ARG A 24 15.07 -54.91 -56.19
CA ARG A 24 15.98 -54.26 -55.21
C ARG A 24 17.46 -54.29 -55.70
N PRO A 25 18.46 -53.71 -54.97
CA PRO A 25 19.14 -54.42 -53.84
C PRO A 25 19.49 -53.52 -52.60
N VAL A 26 19.37 -54.00 -51.33
CA VAL A 26 20.38 -54.60 -50.39
C VAL A 26 21.18 -53.51 -49.63
N VAL A 27 21.20 -53.44 -48.28
CA VAL A 27 22.08 -54.21 -47.36
C VAL A 27 21.47 -54.46 -45.96
N PHE A 28 21.96 -55.56 -45.35
CA PHE A 28 21.90 -56.05 -43.96
C PHE A 28 20.80 -57.05 -43.57
N ARG A 29 21.15 -58.32 -43.84
CA ARG A 29 20.68 -59.56 -43.21
C ARG A 29 21.45 -59.79 -41.89
N ILE A 30 20.74 -60.10 -40.81
CA ILE A 30 21.23 -60.94 -39.70
C ILE A 30 20.12 -61.95 -39.37
N ASP A 31 20.54 -63.18 -39.10
CA ASP A 31 19.81 -64.45 -39.13
C ASP A 31 18.47 -64.56 -38.38
N GLU A 32 17.48 -65.10 -39.09
CA GLU A 32 16.27 -65.72 -38.56
C GLU A 32 16.59 -67.14 -38.07
N ARG A 33 16.81 -67.37 -36.77
CA ARG A 33 16.73 -68.74 -36.20
C ARG A 33 16.56 -68.89 -34.68
N LEU A 34 16.20 -67.85 -33.92
CA LEU A 34 16.14 -67.96 -32.45
C LEU A 34 14.77 -67.85 -31.77
N PHE A 35 13.66 -67.59 -32.47
CA PHE A 35 12.35 -67.53 -31.80
C PHE A 35 11.23 -68.13 -32.66
N ARG A 36 11.22 -69.46 -32.78
CA ARG A 36 9.96 -70.20 -32.81
C ARG A 36 9.74 -70.76 -31.40
N LEU A 37 8.62 -70.42 -30.77
CA LEU A 37 7.75 -71.35 -30.07
C LEU A 37 6.36 -70.71 -29.95
N HIS A 38 5.35 -71.58 -29.97
CA HIS A 38 3.92 -71.31 -30.15
C HIS A 38 3.31 -70.30 -29.16
N GLU A 39 2.34 -69.48 -29.63
CA GLU A 39 0.95 -69.50 -29.12
C GLU A 39 0.00 -68.50 -29.85
N LEU A 40 -0.92 -69.09 -30.62
CA LEU A 40 -2.32 -68.73 -30.89
C LEU A 40 -2.80 -67.25 -30.91
N SER A 41 -2.97 -66.78 -32.15
CA SER A 41 -4.01 -65.89 -32.71
C SER A 41 -4.98 -65.10 -31.81
N GLN A 42 -4.95 -63.76 -31.92
CA GLN A 42 -6.15 -62.90 -31.87
C GLN A 42 -6.29 -62.09 -33.18
N PRO A 43 -7.51 -61.82 -33.68
CA PRO A 43 -7.72 -61.37 -35.06
C PRO A 43 -7.33 -59.89 -35.33
N PRO A 44 -6.91 -59.57 -36.57
CA PRO A 44 -6.33 -58.27 -36.97
C PRO A 44 -7.28 -57.06 -36.87
N ALA A 45 -8.60 -57.30 -36.75
CA ALA A 45 -9.60 -56.23 -36.65
C ALA A 45 -9.46 -55.35 -35.39
N VAL A 46 -8.98 -55.91 -34.27
CA VAL A 46 -8.86 -55.19 -32.99
C VAL A 46 -7.66 -54.23 -32.96
N GLN A 47 -6.61 -54.49 -33.75
CA GLN A 47 -5.44 -53.61 -33.85
C GLN A 47 -5.67 -52.42 -34.78
N VAL A 48 -6.44 -52.60 -35.86
CA VAL A 48 -6.78 -51.52 -36.80
C VAL A 48 -7.77 -50.53 -36.16
N LEU A 49 -8.76 -51.01 -35.40
CA LEU A 49 -9.73 -50.16 -34.70
C LEU A 49 -9.07 -49.29 -33.60
N LYS A 50 -8.08 -49.83 -32.88
CA LYS A 50 -7.33 -49.09 -31.84
C LYS A 50 -6.42 -48.00 -32.39
N ARG A 51 -5.85 -48.16 -33.59
CA ARG A 51 -5.07 -47.12 -34.29
C ARG A 51 -5.96 -45.98 -34.78
N HIS A 52 -7.13 -46.30 -35.33
CA HIS A 52 -8.10 -45.29 -35.75
C HIS A 52 -8.65 -44.50 -34.54
N PHE A 53 -8.86 -45.15 -33.40
CA PHE A 53 -9.33 -44.49 -32.18
C PHE A 53 -8.33 -43.48 -31.59
N LEU A 54 -7.03 -43.82 -31.55
CA LEU A 54 -6.00 -42.87 -31.09
C LEU A 54 -5.81 -41.70 -32.06
N LEU A 55 -5.91 -41.95 -33.37
CA LEU A 55 -5.90 -40.89 -34.38
C LEU A 55 -7.14 -40.01 -34.30
N GLN A 56 -8.32 -40.58 -34.06
CA GLN A 56 -9.58 -39.84 -33.89
C GLN A 56 -9.58 -39.00 -32.62
N ILE A 57 -9.04 -39.49 -31.51
CA ILE A 57 -8.90 -38.71 -30.27
C ILE A 57 -7.88 -37.58 -30.46
N ALA A 58 -6.72 -37.87 -31.07
CA ALA A 58 -5.71 -36.84 -31.33
C ALA A 58 -6.23 -35.77 -32.30
N LEU A 59 -6.98 -36.18 -33.33
CA LEU A 59 -7.61 -35.27 -34.29
C LEU A 59 -8.73 -34.46 -33.64
N ALA A 60 -9.63 -35.09 -32.87
CA ALA A 60 -10.70 -34.41 -32.16
C ALA A 60 -10.13 -33.41 -31.13
N PHE A 61 -9.05 -33.76 -30.44
CA PHE A 61 -8.36 -32.86 -29.52
C PHE A 61 -7.70 -31.69 -30.25
N ALA A 62 -6.99 -31.93 -31.35
CA ALA A 62 -6.39 -30.87 -32.17
C ALA A 62 -7.45 -29.94 -32.78
N LEU A 63 -8.60 -30.49 -33.19
CA LEU A 63 -9.70 -29.73 -33.79
C LEU A 63 -10.46 -28.92 -32.73
N LEU A 64 -10.63 -29.45 -31.51
CA LEU A 64 -11.21 -28.72 -30.39
C LEU A 64 -10.29 -27.59 -29.91
N LEU A 65 -8.98 -27.83 -29.88
CA LEU A 65 -7.97 -26.80 -29.57
C LEU A 65 -7.90 -25.75 -30.68
N GLY A 66 -8.05 -26.15 -31.94
CA GLY A 66 -8.20 -25.26 -33.09
C GLY A 66 -9.48 -24.42 -33.05
N ILE A 67 -10.62 -25.00 -32.66
CA ILE A 67 -11.90 -24.27 -32.48
C ILE A 67 -11.79 -23.28 -31.33
N VAL A 68 -11.18 -23.66 -30.19
CA VAL A 68 -10.98 -22.74 -29.06
C VAL A 68 -10.04 -21.59 -29.44
N ALA A 69 -8.94 -21.88 -30.15
CA ALA A 69 -8.02 -20.85 -30.64
C ALA A 69 -8.67 -19.96 -31.71
N TYR A 70 -9.46 -20.53 -32.62
CA TYR A 70 -10.15 -19.80 -33.68
C TYR A 70 -11.32 -18.98 -33.14
N ALA A 71 -12.10 -19.50 -32.19
CA ALA A 71 -13.17 -18.78 -31.50
C ALA A 71 -12.61 -17.63 -30.65
N SER A 72 -11.52 -17.85 -29.93
CA SER A 72 -10.78 -16.79 -29.21
C SER A 72 -10.25 -15.72 -30.18
N ARG A 73 -9.79 -16.12 -31.37
CA ARG A 73 -9.33 -15.20 -32.42
C ARG A 73 -10.47 -14.49 -33.14
N LEU A 74 -11.62 -15.14 -33.34
CA LEU A 74 -12.81 -14.56 -33.98
C LEU A 74 -13.47 -13.52 -33.05
N LEU A 75 -13.52 -13.81 -31.74
CA LEU A 75 -13.96 -12.88 -30.71
C LEU A 75 -13.03 -11.66 -30.59
N ASN A 76 -11.73 -11.81 -30.88
CA ASN A 76 -10.77 -10.71 -30.89
C ASN A 76 -10.68 -9.94 -32.22
N LEU A 77 -11.17 -10.49 -33.34
CA LEU A 77 -11.07 -9.88 -34.68
C LEU A 77 -12.35 -9.17 -35.15
N THR A 78 -13.50 -9.46 -34.56
CA THR A 78 -14.82 -8.97 -35.02
C THR A 78 -15.28 -7.70 -34.31
N GLY A 79 -14.36 -6.75 -34.06
CA GLY A 79 -14.59 -5.46 -33.40
C GLY A 79 -15.61 -4.49 -34.06
N SER A 80 -16.58 -5.01 -34.82
CA SER A 80 -17.68 -4.29 -35.46
C SER A 80 -19.08 -4.82 -35.10
N TRP A 81 -19.23 -5.95 -34.40
CA TRP A 81 -20.52 -6.42 -33.87
C TRP A 81 -20.43 -6.67 -32.35
N THR A 82 -20.79 -5.65 -31.58
CA THR A 82 -21.12 -5.79 -30.15
C THR A 82 -22.61 -6.11 -30.03
N LEU A 83 -22.94 -7.33 -29.62
CA LEU A 83 -24.31 -7.67 -29.23
C LEU A 83 -24.47 -7.26 -27.77
N ASP A 84 -24.86 -5.99 -27.56
CA ASP A 84 -25.08 -5.45 -26.22
C ASP A 84 -26.42 -5.93 -25.65
N LEU A 85 -26.42 -7.15 -25.11
CA LEU A 85 -27.58 -7.74 -24.44
C LEU A 85 -27.89 -7.09 -23.08
N ALA A 86 -27.01 -6.21 -22.59
CA ALA A 86 -27.09 -5.61 -21.26
C ALA A 86 -27.40 -4.09 -21.27
N GLY A 87 -27.31 -3.42 -22.43
CA GLY A 87 -27.56 -1.98 -22.56
C GLY A 87 -26.45 -1.08 -22.01
N ASN A 88 -25.21 -1.58 -21.92
CA ASN A 88 -24.07 -0.90 -21.31
C ASN A 88 -23.02 -0.38 -22.32
N ASP A 89 -23.31 -0.35 -23.63
CA ASP A 89 -22.41 0.25 -24.62
C ASP A 89 -22.34 1.78 -24.43
N ILE A 90 -21.12 2.33 -24.36
CA ILE A 90 -20.83 3.76 -24.21
C ILE A 90 -21.39 4.62 -25.36
N ALA A 91 -21.76 4.00 -26.48
CA ALA A 91 -22.43 4.68 -27.60
C ALA A 91 -23.95 4.84 -27.41
N THR A 92 -24.55 4.18 -26.42
CA THR A 92 -26.00 4.24 -26.13
C THR A 92 -26.27 5.39 -25.17
N LEU A 93 -26.64 6.55 -25.70
CA LEU A 93 -26.88 7.76 -24.91
C LEU A 93 -28.15 7.67 -24.06
N ALA A 94 -28.11 8.24 -22.86
CA ALA A 94 -29.26 8.34 -21.99
C ALA A 94 -30.36 9.24 -22.62
N PRO A 95 -31.66 8.92 -22.45
CA PRO A 95 -32.76 9.73 -23.00
C PRO A 95 -32.77 11.19 -22.51
N ALA A 96 -32.20 11.48 -21.34
CA ALA A 96 -32.02 12.84 -20.84
C ALA A 96 -30.95 13.60 -21.61
N THR A 97 -29.83 12.95 -21.92
CA THR A 97 -28.74 13.48 -22.75
C THR A 97 -29.22 13.82 -24.14
N GLU A 98 -29.94 12.91 -24.81
CA GLU A 98 -30.47 13.17 -26.17
C GLU A 98 -31.36 14.41 -26.22
N ARG A 99 -32.26 14.58 -25.23
CA ARG A 99 -33.11 15.77 -25.12
C ARG A 99 -32.29 17.04 -24.90
N TYR A 100 -31.28 16.99 -24.04
CA TYR A 100 -30.41 18.12 -23.79
C TYR A 100 -29.62 18.54 -25.05
N LEU A 101 -29.00 17.58 -25.75
CA LEU A 101 -28.21 17.86 -26.96
C LEU A 101 -29.05 18.49 -28.08
N ARG A 102 -30.31 18.08 -28.23
CA ARG A 102 -31.25 18.70 -29.19
C ARG A 102 -31.62 20.14 -28.83
N SER A 103 -31.51 20.52 -27.56
CA SER A 103 -31.76 21.88 -27.05
C SER A 103 -30.53 22.80 -27.07
N LEU A 104 -29.43 22.38 -27.71
CA LEU A 104 -28.21 23.20 -27.82
C LEU A 104 -28.40 24.34 -28.84
N GLU A 105 -28.34 25.58 -28.34
CA GLU A 105 -28.46 26.79 -29.15
C GLU A 105 -27.14 27.21 -29.82
N THR A 106 -26.02 26.97 -29.14
CA THR A 106 -24.66 27.35 -29.55
C THR A 106 -23.86 26.14 -30.04
N PRO A 107 -22.98 26.29 -31.06
CA PRO A 107 -22.10 25.22 -31.46
C PRO A 107 -21.04 24.89 -30.39
N LEU A 108 -20.68 23.62 -30.28
CA LEU A 108 -19.67 23.06 -29.38
C LEU A 108 -18.50 22.51 -30.21
N SER A 109 -17.27 22.89 -29.84
CA SER A 109 -16.04 22.29 -30.38
C SER A 109 -15.39 21.45 -29.29
N ILE A 110 -15.30 20.14 -29.54
CA ILE A 110 -14.72 19.18 -28.61
C ILE A 110 -13.35 18.72 -29.14
N THR A 111 -12.30 18.84 -28.33
CA THR A 111 -10.95 18.41 -28.68
C THR A 111 -10.50 17.35 -27.69
N TYR A 112 -10.31 16.12 -28.17
CA TYR A 112 -9.78 15.03 -27.37
C TYR A 112 -8.29 14.85 -27.66
N PHE A 113 -7.45 15.13 -26.67
CA PHE A 113 -6.02 14.88 -26.72
C PHE A 113 -5.76 13.44 -26.29
N ALA A 114 -5.34 12.59 -27.23
CA ALA A 114 -5.20 11.16 -27.00
C ALA A 114 -3.92 10.61 -27.66
N THR A 115 -3.13 9.86 -26.90
CA THR A 115 -2.03 9.08 -27.47
C THR A 115 -2.57 8.01 -28.41
N ALA A 116 -1.94 7.78 -29.55
CA ALA A 116 -2.39 6.77 -30.50
C ALA A 116 -2.43 5.35 -29.92
N ARG A 117 -3.38 4.53 -30.36
CA ARG A 117 -3.67 3.17 -29.85
C ARG A 117 -2.46 2.23 -29.88
N GLU A 118 -1.62 2.34 -30.90
CA GLU A 118 -0.39 1.57 -31.07
C GLU A 118 0.64 1.87 -29.99
N ASN A 119 0.66 3.12 -29.51
CA ASN A 119 1.55 3.59 -28.48
C ASN A 119 0.94 3.42 -27.08
N MET A 120 -0.38 3.27 -26.94
CA MET A 120 -1.02 3.06 -25.64
C MET A 120 -0.63 1.70 -24.98
N PRO A 121 -0.45 1.65 -23.64
CA PRO A 121 -0.32 0.41 -22.89
C PRO A 121 -1.51 -0.53 -23.09
N ALA A 122 -1.29 -1.85 -22.97
CA ALA A 122 -2.29 -2.87 -23.31
C ALA A 122 -3.66 -2.70 -22.63
N HIS A 123 -3.69 -2.30 -21.35
CA HIS A 123 -4.91 -2.10 -20.58
C HIS A 123 -5.69 -0.81 -20.96
N LEU A 124 -5.06 0.11 -21.71
CA LEU A 124 -5.64 1.39 -22.13
C LEU A 124 -5.95 1.45 -23.62
N LYS A 125 -5.61 0.42 -24.40
CA LYS A 125 -5.79 0.42 -25.86
C LYS A 125 -7.23 0.61 -26.33
N GLU A 126 -8.20 0.31 -25.46
CA GLU A 126 -9.62 0.49 -25.75
C GLU A 126 -10.17 1.85 -25.30
N LEU A 127 -9.36 2.69 -24.65
CA LEU A 127 -9.77 3.99 -24.14
C LEU A 127 -10.10 4.98 -25.27
N GLU A 128 -9.13 5.25 -26.15
CA GLU A 128 -9.34 6.17 -27.29
C GLU A 128 -10.48 5.73 -28.22
N PRO A 129 -10.60 4.44 -28.61
CA PRO A 129 -11.71 3.96 -29.41
C PRO A 129 -13.08 4.12 -28.74
N GLN A 130 -13.16 3.99 -27.41
CA GLN A 130 -14.42 4.15 -26.67
C GLN A 130 -14.81 5.62 -26.52
N VAL A 131 -13.87 6.50 -26.17
CA VAL A 131 -14.13 7.95 -26.11
C VAL A 131 -14.52 8.48 -27.49
N ARG A 132 -13.85 8.04 -28.55
CA ARG A 132 -14.23 8.41 -29.93
C ARG A 132 -15.64 7.96 -30.28
N ARG A 133 -16.04 6.75 -29.85
CA ARG A 133 -17.41 6.24 -30.06
C ARG A 133 -18.45 7.10 -29.35
N LEU A 134 -18.21 7.46 -28.08
CA LEU A 134 -19.07 8.40 -27.36
C LEU A 134 -19.18 9.74 -28.08
N LEU A 135 -18.06 10.36 -28.48
CA LEU A 135 -18.06 11.64 -29.20
C LEU A 135 -18.77 11.57 -30.55
N SER A 136 -18.66 10.44 -31.26
CA SER A 136 -19.43 10.18 -32.48
C SER A 136 -20.92 10.13 -32.19
N ALA A 137 -21.34 9.39 -31.16
CA ALA A 137 -22.74 9.31 -30.76
C ALA A 137 -23.32 10.68 -30.37
N LEU A 138 -22.55 11.50 -29.64
CA LEU A 138 -22.94 12.88 -29.31
C LEU A 138 -23.12 13.73 -30.59
N ARG A 139 -22.19 13.62 -31.55
CA ARG A 139 -22.27 14.32 -32.84
C ARG A 139 -23.47 13.85 -33.67
N ASP A 140 -23.76 12.55 -33.70
CA ASP A 140 -24.85 11.98 -34.49
C ASP A 140 -26.22 12.52 -34.04
N GLN A 141 -26.39 12.84 -32.75
CA GLN A 141 -27.60 13.48 -32.22
C GLN A 141 -27.71 14.98 -32.57
N ALA A 142 -26.59 15.68 -32.78
CA ALA A 142 -26.56 17.11 -33.06
C ALA A 142 -25.49 17.49 -34.12
N PRO A 143 -25.63 17.02 -35.38
CA PRO A 143 -24.55 17.01 -36.37
C PRO A 143 -24.09 18.41 -36.82
N ASN A 144 -24.97 19.40 -36.75
CA ASN A 144 -24.67 20.79 -37.13
C ASN A 144 -24.21 21.65 -35.96
N ARG A 145 -24.22 21.11 -34.73
CA ARG A 145 -23.91 21.85 -33.50
C ARG A 145 -22.69 21.30 -32.79
N ILE A 146 -22.33 20.04 -32.97
CA ILE A 146 -21.18 19.42 -32.31
C ILE A 146 -20.15 19.05 -33.35
N ASP A 147 -18.96 19.60 -33.21
CA ASP A 147 -17.77 19.17 -33.94
C ASP A 147 -16.75 18.61 -32.96
N TYR A 148 -16.06 17.54 -33.35
CA TYR A 148 -15.02 16.95 -32.52
C TYR A 148 -13.77 16.57 -33.31
N ARG A 149 -12.62 16.70 -32.66
CA ARG A 149 -11.31 16.31 -33.19
C ARG A 149 -10.54 15.51 -32.16
N VAL A 150 -9.77 14.53 -32.64
CA VAL A 150 -8.85 13.76 -31.81
C VAL A 150 -7.43 14.11 -32.26
N ILE A 151 -6.61 14.59 -31.34
CA ILE A 151 -5.23 15.04 -31.61
C ILE A 151 -4.29 14.21 -30.74
N ASP A 152 -3.24 13.65 -31.33
CA ASP A 152 -2.09 13.12 -30.60
C ASP A 152 -1.00 14.21 -30.51
N PRO A 153 -0.80 14.85 -29.34
CA PRO A 153 0.17 15.92 -29.19
C PRO A 153 1.61 15.49 -29.50
N ASP A 154 1.95 14.23 -29.24
CA ASP A 154 3.31 13.71 -29.41
C ASP A 154 3.66 13.56 -30.90
N GLN A 155 2.68 13.22 -31.75
CA GLN A 155 2.88 13.15 -33.21
C GLN A 155 3.17 14.51 -33.84
N SER A 156 2.58 15.58 -33.29
CA SER A 156 2.74 16.95 -33.79
C SER A 156 3.94 17.69 -33.18
N GLY A 157 4.76 17.00 -32.37
CA GLY A 157 5.96 17.54 -31.73
C GLY A 157 5.68 18.76 -30.83
N ARG A 158 6.62 19.72 -30.81
CA ARG A 158 6.52 20.91 -29.93
C ARG A 158 5.27 21.76 -30.19
N ALA A 159 4.78 21.82 -31.42
CA ALA A 159 3.59 22.60 -31.76
C ALA A 159 2.31 21.97 -31.20
N GLY A 160 2.18 20.64 -31.29
CA GLY A 160 1.05 19.90 -30.70
C GLY A 160 1.04 19.99 -29.17
N ILE A 161 2.20 19.78 -28.54
CA ILE A 161 2.36 19.91 -27.09
C ILE A 161 2.06 21.34 -26.63
N GLY A 162 2.53 22.35 -27.37
CA GLY A 162 2.22 23.76 -27.11
C GLY A 162 0.74 24.08 -27.22
N TYR A 163 0.05 23.53 -28.23
CA TYR A 163 -1.40 23.67 -28.39
C TYR A 163 -2.18 23.02 -27.24
N ALA A 164 -1.85 21.77 -26.88
CA ALA A 164 -2.45 21.09 -25.73
C ALA A 164 -2.25 21.88 -24.42
N ALA A 165 -1.03 22.37 -24.19
CA ALA A 165 -0.71 23.18 -23.01
C ALA A 165 -1.44 24.54 -22.99
N SER A 166 -1.69 25.16 -24.16
CA SER A 166 -2.51 26.37 -24.27
C SER A 166 -3.95 26.14 -23.83
N LYS A 167 -4.45 24.92 -24.03
CA LYS A 167 -5.75 24.42 -23.54
C LYS A 167 -5.70 23.84 -22.13
N LYS A 168 -4.57 24.02 -21.41
CA LYS A 168 -4.29 23.50 -20.06
C LYS A 168 -4.28 21.97 -19.94
N ALA A 169 -4.34 21.24 -21.06
CA ALA A 169 -4.23 19.78 -21.06
C ALA A 169 -2.78 19.37 -20.81
N SER A 170 -2.58 18.41 -19.89
CA SER A 170 -1.26 17.84 -19.58
C SER A 170 -1.22 16.33 -19.85
N SER A 171 -0.04 15.78 -20.10
CA SER A 171 0.16 14.32 -20.09
C SER A 171 0.29 13.81 -18.65
N PHE A 172 -0.05 12.55 -18.45
CA PHE A 172 0.11 11.84 -17.18
C PHE A 172 0.80 10.50 -17.40
N SER A 173 1.49 10.02 -16.38
CA SER A 173 2.23 8.75 -16.42
C SER A 173 1.30 7.59 -16.04
N VAL A 174 1.29 6.55 -16.88
CA VAL A 174 0.56 5.30 -16.62
C VAL A 174 1.52 4.11 -16.59
N ARG A 175 1.12 3.08 -15.84
CA ARG A 175 1.90 1.85 -15.70
C ARG A 175 1.95 1.06 -17.01
N ARG A 176 3.14 0.79 -17.52
CA ARG A 176 3.37 -0.18 -18.60
C ARG A 176 4.06 -1.40 -18.04
N VAL A 177 3.43 -2.56 -18.21
CA VAL A 177 4.08 -3.85 -17.90
C VAL A 177 4.69 -4.39 -19.18
N LEU A 178 6.01 -4.31 -19.29
CA LEU A 178 6.79 -4.84 -20.41
C LEU A 178 7.69 -5.93 -19.87
N HIS A 179 7.59 -7.16 -20.39
CA HIS A 179 8.47 -8.26 -20.01
C HIS A 179 8.56 -8.52 -18.49
N ASP A 180 7.43 -8.42 -17.78
CA ASP A 180 7.33 -8.54 -16.30
C ASP A 180 8.06 -7.43 -15.52
N GLU A 181 8.49 -6.35 -16.20
CA GLU A 181 9.03 -5.14 -15.60
C GLU A 181 7.95 -4.08 -15.48
N HIS A 182 8.04 -3.28 -14.42
CA HIS A 182 7.22 -2.10 -14.25
C HIS A 182 7.98 -0.92 -14.86
N SER A 183 7.53 -0.47 -16.03
CA SER A 183 7.98 0.79 -16.63
C SER A 183 6.84 1.79 -16.62
N GLU A 184 7.17 3.07 -16.75
CA GLU A 184 6.16 4.10 -16.98
C GLU A 184 6.08 4.44 -18.47
N GLN A 185 4.91 4.93 -18.88
CA GLN A 185 4.76 5.59 -20.16
C GLN A 185 3.88 6.81 -19.96
N LYS A 186 4.33 7.96 -20.48
CA LYS A 186 3.51 9.16 -20.54
C LYS A 186 2.48 9.00 -21.65
N ILE A 187 1.23 9.30 -21.32
CA ILE A 187 0.13 9.32 -22.27
C ILE A 187 -0.66 10.62 -22.18
N TRP A 188 -1.39 10.92 -23.25
CA TRP A 188 -2.40 11.95 -23.32
C TRP A 188 -3.77 11.29 -23.29
N SER A 189 -4.64 11.77 -22.42
CA SER A 189 -6.08 11.48 -22.45
C SER A 189 -6.81 12.61 -21.72
N SER A 190 -7.13 13.67 -22.46
CA SER A 190 -7.83 14.84 -21.92
C SER A 190 -8.84 15.35 -22.94
N LEU A 191 -10.03 15.74 -22.48
CA LEU A 191 -11.10 16.28 -23.30
C LEU A 191 -11.30 17.76 -23.02
N VAL A 192 -11.24 18.59 -24.04
CA VAL A 192 -11.49 20.03 -23.97
C VAL A 192 -12.77 20.36 -24.70
N ILE A 193 -13.69 21.03 -24.04
CA ILE A 193 -14.98 21.42 -24.58
C ILE A 193 -15.01 22.95 -24.65
N ALA A 194 -15.08 23.49 -25.86
CA ALA A 194 -15.13 24.93 -26.11
C ALA A 194 -16.50 25.35 -26.65
N ARG A 195 -16.99 26.50 -26.16
CA ARG A 195 -18.25 27.13 -26.54
C ARG A 195 -18.02 28.62 -26.75
N THR A 196 -18.78 29.24 -27.65
CA THR A 196 -18.55 30.66 -28.04
C THR A 196 -18.82 31.66 -26.91
N ASP A 197 -19.70 31.31 -25.96
CA ASP A 197 -20.22 32.19 -24.90
C ASP A 197 -19.85 31.72 -23.48
N ALA A 198 -18.93 30.77 -23.33
CA ALA A 198 -18.55 30.21 -22.03
C ALA A 198 -17.07 29.83 -21.95
N PRO A 199 -16.49 29.79 -20.73
CA PRO A 199 -15.11 29.34 -20.56
C PRO A 199 -14.94 27.89 -21.02
N GLU A 200 -13.77 27.60 -21.59
CA GLU A 200 -13.40 26.24 -21.99
C GLU A 200 -13.37 25.32 -20.78
N VAL A 201 -14.03 24.16 -20.90
CA VAL A 201 -14.04 23.12 -19.88
C VAL A 201 -13.00 22.07 -20.24
N LEU A 202 -12.14 21.72 -19.27
CA LEU A 202 -11.14 20.66 -19.40
C LEU A 202 -11.54 19.49 -18.51
N VAL A 203 -11.71 18.32 -19.11
CA VAL A 203 -11.75 17.03 -18.41
C VAL A 203 -10.38 16.38 -18.58
N GLN A 204 -9.62 16.34 -17.49
CA GLN A 204 -8.24 15.89 -17.48
C GLN A 204 -8.15 14.40 -17.08
N SER A 205 -7.16 13.69 -17.62
CA SER A 205 -6.83 12.30 -17.26
C SER A 205 -8.02 11.33 -17.35
N ILE A 206 -8.59 11.18 -18.54
CA ILE A 206 -9.65 10.20 -18.77
C ILE A 206 -9.04 8.79 -18.71
N GLU A 207 -9.59 7.94 -17.85
CA GLU A 207 -9.15 6.56 -17.64
C GLU A 207 -10.31 5.59 -17.90
N PRO A 208 -10.07 4.27 -18.03
CA PRO A 208 -11.14 3.29 -18.26
C PRO A 208 -12.25 3.35 -17.21
N GLU A 209 -11.91 3.70 -15.98
CA GLU A 209 -12.83 3.85 -14.85
C GLU A 209 -13.81 5.02 -15.04
N HIS A 210 -13.45 6.00 -15.87
CA HIS A 210 -14.29 7.16 -16.17
C HIS A 210 -15.32 6.86 -17.26
N LEU A 211 -15.08 5.85 -18.10
CA LEU A 211 -15.90 5.55 -19.27
C LEU A 211 -17.39 5.33 -18.95
N PRO A 212 -17.77 4.60 -17.88
CA PRO A 212 -19.19 4.38 -17.56
C PRO A 212 -19.96 5.67 -17.25
N TYR A 213 -19.28 6.71 -16.74
CA TYR A 213 -19.90 7.95 -16.28
C TYR A 213 -19.53 9.16 -17.15
N LEU A 214 -18.72 8.95 -18.20
CA LEU A 214 -18.15 10.02 -19.01
C LEU A 214 -19.23 10.82 -19.74
N GLU A 215 -20.29 10.15 -20.20
CA GLU A 215 -21.45 10.82 -20.81
C GLU A 215 -22.08 11.81 -19.83
N GLU A 216 -22.55 11.32 -18.69
CA GLU A 216 -23.20 12.16 -17.67
C GLU A 216 -22.30 13.29 -17.20
N TYR A 217 -21.00 13.02 -17.01
CA TYR A 217 -20.04 14.03 -16.61
C TYR A 217 -19.86 15.13 -17.67
N VAL A 218 -19.76 14.77 -18.95
CA VAL A 218 -19.67 15.74 -20.06
C VAL A 218 -20.94 16.60 -20.14
N ILE A 219 -22.12 15.99 -19.97
CA ILE A 219 -23.39 16.72 -19.99
C ILE A 219 -23.52 17.65 -18.78
N ALA A 220 -23.17 17.18 -17.58
CA ALA A 220 -23.19 17.99 -16.36
C ALA A 220 -22.27 19.22 -16.48
N GLN A 221 -21.08 19.03 -17.06
CA GLN A 221 -20.15 20.13 -17.36
C GLN A 221 -20.73 21.14 -18.35
N LEU A 222 -21.39 20.67 -19.42
CA LEU A 222 -22.05 21.54 -20.39
C LEU A 222 -23.18 22.37 -19.77
N GLN A 223 -23.95 21.76 -18.86
CA GLN A 223 -25.04 22.42 -18.13
C GLN A 223 -24.50 23.46 -17.13
N ALA A 224 -23.47 23.12 -16.36
CA ALA A 224 -22.83 24.02 -15.41
C ALA A 224 -22.22 25.26 -16.07
N GLY A 225 -21.75 25.14 -17.31
CA GLY A 225 -21.27 26.27 -18.09
C GLY A 225 -22.34 27.33 -18.42
N ARG A 226 -23.64 27.06 -18.24
CA ARG A 226 -24.73 28.04 -18.42
C ARG A 226 -25.05 28.81 -17.12
N ALA A 227 -24.94 28.16 -15.97
CA ALA A 227 -25.08 28.78 -14.65
C ALA A 227 -24.20 28.01 -13.63
N PRO A 228 -23.28 28.68 -12.92
CA PRO A 228 -22.45 28.01 -11.93
C PRO A 228 -23.35 27.43 -10.83
N GLN A 229 -23.34 26.12 -10.68
CA GLN A 229 -24.13 25.46 -9.64
C GLN A 229 -23.49 25.78 -8.28
N GLN A 230 -24.26 26.40 -7.40
CA GLN A 230 -23.85 26.60 -6.01
C GLN A 230 -23.90 25.27 -5.27
N PRO A 231 -22.92 24.99 -4.38
CA PRO A 231 -22.96 23.82 -3.50
C PRO A 231 -24.07 23.99 -2.45
N THR A 232 -24.78 22.90 -2.17
CA THR A 232 -25.70 22.80 -1.04
C THR A 232 -24.96 22.24 0.18
N PHE A 233 -25.04 22.92 1.31
CA PHE A 233 -24.39 22.54 2.56
C PHE A 233 -25.38 21.88 3.52
N GLY A 234 -25.05 20.70 4.03
CA GLY A 234 -25.77 20.07 5.14
C GLY A 234 -25.07 20.40 6.44
N VAL A 235 -25.81 20.83 7.47
CA VAL A 235 -25.24 21.15 8.79
C VAL A 235 -25.99 20.40 9.88
N SER A 236 -25.28 19.56 10.62
CA SER A 236 -25.76 18.96 11.87
C SER A 236 -24.84 19.42 12.99
N ALA A 237 -25.29 20.35 13.82
CA ALA A 237 -24.51 20.93 14.91
C ALA A 237 -25.43 21.27 16.09
N PRO A 238 -24.94 21.18 17.34
CA PRO A 238 -25.72 21.59 18.51
C PRO A 238 -25.83 23.13 18.60
N PRO A 239 -26.67 23.67 19.51
CA PRO A 239 -26.95 25.11 19.61
C PRO A 239 -25.77 26.09 19.66
N PRO A 240 -24.58 25.80 20.23
CA PRO A 240 -23.48 26.76 20.30
C PRO A 240 -22.66 26.93 18.99
N PHE A 241 -23.22 26.55 17.85
CA PHE A 241 -22.55 26.59 16.53
C PHE A 241 -23.42 27.28 15.45
N GLN A 242 -24.33 28.18 15.84
CA GLN A 242 -25.28 28.78 14.91
C GLN A 242 -24.61 29.66 13.86
N LEU A 243 -23.50 30.32 14.19
CA LEU A 243 -22.77 31.17 13.23
C LEU A 243 -22.16 30.37 12.08
N LEU A 244 -21.86 29.08 12.28
CA LEU A 244 -21.37 28.21 11.21
C LEU A 244 -22.36 28.14 10.06
N ALA A 245 -23.64 27.86 10.34
CA ALA A 245 -24.68 27.79 9.33
C ALA A 245 -24.85 29.14 8.60
N ALA A 246 -24.78 30.26 9.33
CA ALA A 246 -24.85 31.59 8.74
C ALA A 246 -23.72 31.85 7.73
N PHE A 247 -22.47 31.50 8.07
CA PHE A 247 -21.34 31.66 7.14
C PHE A 247 -21.39 30.72 5.94
N LEU A 248 -21.91 29.50 6.11
CA LEU A 248 -22.12 28.57 5.00
C LEU A 248 -23.18 29.10 4.03
N ASN A 249 -24.23 29.73 4.56
CA ASN A 249 -25.32 30.31 3.77
C ASN A 249 -24.88 31.50 2.90
N GLU A 250 -23.76 32.15 3.24
CA GLU A 250 -23.14 33.18 2.36
C GLU A 250 -22.57 32.59 1.06
N ALA A 251 -22.23 31.29 1.05
CA ALA A 251 -21.60 30.63 -0.08
C ALA A 251 -22.56 29.76 -0.92
N GLY A 252 -23.64 29.27 -0.33
CA GLY A 252 -24.64 28.43 -0.97
C GLY A 252 -25.76 28.01 0.00
N PRO A 253 -26.86 27.41 -0.48
CA PRO A 253 -27.99 27.05 0.37
C PRO A 253 -27.60 26.06 1.47
N VAL A 254 -28.10 26.29 2.69
CA VAL A 254 -27.87 25.42 3.86
C VAL A 254 -29.13 24.64 4.22
N VAL A 255 -28.97 23.33 4.46
CA VAL A 255 -29.98 22.43 4.99
C VAL A 255 -29.56 22.02 6.39
N GLU A 256 -30.31 22.46 7.41
CA GLU A 256 -30.11 22.02 8.79
C GLU A 256 -30.64 20.60 8.98
N LEU A 257 -29.81 19.73 9.57
CA LEU A 257 -30.09 18.33 9.80
C LEU A 257 -30.07 18.03 11.30
N ASP A 258 -31.01 17.20 11.76
CA ASP A 258 -30.92 16.56 13.07
C ASP A 258 -30.46 15.11 12.91
N LEU A 259 -29.14 14.93 12.78
CA LEU A 259 -28.53 13.60 12.70
C LEU A 259 -28.47 12.90 14.06
N ASN A 260 -28.91 13.50 15.16
CA ASN A 260 -29.02 12.78 16.43
C ASN A 260 -30.30 11.94 16.47
N SER A 261 -31.39 12.46 15.87
CA SER A 261 -32.69 11.77 15.79
C SER A 261 -32.88 10.96 14.50
N ASN A 262 -32.31 11.41 13.37
CA ASN A 262 -32.50 10.77 12.07
C ASN A 262 -31.16 10.55 11.34
N PRO A 263 -30.75 9.28 11.08
CA PRO A 263 -29.47 9.01 10.42
C PRO A 263 -29.42 9.37 8.93
N THR A 264 -30.55 9.70 8.30
CA THR A 264 -30.64 9.85 6.85
C THR A 264 -30.06 11.18 6.38
N ILE A 265 -29.15 11.13 5.41
CA ILE A 265 -28.57 12.32 4.78
C ILE A 265 -29.29 12.55 3.44
N PRO A 266 -29.96 13.71 3.25
CA PRO A 266 -30.65 14.01 1.99
C PRO A 266 -29.71 14.04 0.76
N PRO A 267 -30.13 13.52 -0.41
CA PRO A 267 -29.29 13.43 -1.61
C PRO A 267 -28.96 14.79 -2.25
N GLU A 268 -29.73 15.85 -1.96
CA GLU A 268 -29.50 17.21 -2.46
C GLU A 268 -28.29 17.92 -1.83
N ILE A 269 -27.76 17.38 -0.73
CA ILE A 269 -26.60 17.92 -0.03
C ILE A 269 -25.33 17.54 -0.77
N ASP A 270 -24.43 18.49 -1.01
CA ASP A 270 -23.15 18.24 -1.67
C ASP A 270 -21.99 18.16 -0.67
N VAL A 271 -22.06 18.95 0.42
CA VAL A 271 -21.04 19.01 1.46
C VAL A 271 -21.68 18.95 2.84
N LEU A 272 -21.28 17.97 3.65
CA LEU A 272 -21.81 17.77 5.00
C LEU A 272 -20.86 18.34 6.06
N PHE A 273 -21.37 19.15 6.98
CA PHE A 273 -20.70 19.55 8.22
C PHE A 273 -21.41 18.88 9.40
N TRP A 274 -20.73 17.97 10.08
CA TRP A 274 -21.25 17.28 11.26
C TRP A 274 -20.38 17.58 12.47
N ILE A 275 -20.93 18.39 13.36
CA ILE A 275 -20.22 19.00 14.48
C ILE A 275 -20.74 18.42 15.79
N GLN A 276 -19.82 17.93 16.63
CA GLN A 276 -20.06 17.39 17.96
C GLN A 276 -21.21 16.36 18.01
N PRO A 277 -21.09 15.20 17.33
CA PRO A 277 -22.14 14.17 17.35
C PRO A 277 -22.39 13.61 18.75
N GLU A 278 -23.65 13.52 19.15
CA GLU A 278 -24.05 12.99 20.46
C GLU A 278 -24.47 11.51 20.39
N VAL A 279 -25.04 11.10 19.25
CA VAL A 279 -25.48 9.73 19.01
C VAL A 279 -24.89 9.21 17.70
N THR A 280 -24.33 8.00 17.73
CA THR A 280 -23.86 7.31 16.54
C THR A 280 -24.40 5.89 16.54
N THR A 281 -24.96 5.46 15.40
CA THR A 281 -25.43 4.09 15.19
C THR A 281 -24.78 3.51 13.92
N PRO A 282 -24.82 2.19 13.69
CA PRO A 282 -24.32 1.60 12.46
C PRO A 282 -25.01 2.14 11.19
N GLU A 283 -26.24 2.65 11.29
CA GLU A 283 -26.92 3.29 10.17
C GLU A 283 -26.29 4.63 9.82
N HIS A 284 -25.95 5.47 10.81
CA HIS A 284 -25.25 6.73 10.59
C HIS A 284 -23.94 6.54 9.83
N VAL A 285 -23.15 5.55 10.26
CA VAL A 285 -21.88 5.21 9.59
C VAL A 285 -22.14 4.77 8.14
N ARG A 286 -23.19 3.98 7.91
CA ARG A 286 -23.56 3.53 6.55
C ARG A 286 -23.98 4.70 5.66
N GLN A 287 -24.79 5.63 6.17
CA GLN A 287 -25.25 6.81 5.44
C GLN A 287 -24.06 7.72 5.10
N LEU A 288 -23.15 7.95 6.04
CA LEU A 288 -21.92 8.71 5.78
C LEU A 288 -21.02 8.02 4.74
N LEU A 289 -20.86 6.69 4.81
CA LEU A 289 -20.10 5.94 3.80
C LEU A 289 -20.74 6.02 2.41
N ALA A 290 -22.06 5.90 2.31
CA ALA A 290 -22.80 6.05 1.06
C ALA A 290 -22.67 7.47 0.50
N PHE A 291 -22.77 8.47 1.37
CA PHE A 291 -22.56 9.88 1.03
C PHE A 291 -21.16 10.11 0.45
N LEU A 292 -20.11 9.61 1.10
CA LEU A 292 -18.74 9.69 0.59
C LEU A 292 -18.57 8.90 -0.72
N ALA A 293 -19.11 7.68 -0.84
CA ALA A 293 -19.04 6.85 -2.06
C ALA A 293 -19.67 7.53 -3.29
N SER A 294 -20.69 8.37 -3.06
CA SER A 294 -21.32 9.16 -4.11
C SER A 294 -20.43 10.28 -4.67
N GLY A 295 -19.28 10.58 -4.05
CA GLY A 295 -18.36 11.65 -4.45
C GLY A 295 -18.50 12.94 -3.65
N ARG A 296 -19.43 12.98 -2.69
CA ARG A 296 -19.70 14.13 -1.82
C ARG A 296 -18.78 14.14 -0.61
N SER A 297 -18.35 15.32 -0.16
CA SER A 297 -17.35 15.47 0.91
C SER A 297 -17.94 15.84 2.26
N ALA A 298 -17.33 15.40 3.35
CA ALA A 298 -17.79 15.70 4.70
C ALA A 298 -16.68 16.29 5.59
N VAL A 299 -17.06 17.21 6.47
CA VAL A 299 -16.24 17.81 7.53
C VAL A 299 -16.83 17.38 8.87
N LEU A 300 -16.05 16.65 9.66
CA LEU A 300 -16.40 16.21 10.99
C LEU A 300 -15.55 16.98 12.01
N ALA A 301 -16.16 17.47 13.09
CA ALA A 301 -15.42 18.10 14.17
C ALA A 301 -16.02 17.71 15.52
N GLY A 302 -15.19 17.25 16.45
CA GLY A 302 -15.68 16.87 17.77
C GLY A 302 -14.58 16.47 18.73
N SER A 303 -14.95 16.31 20.00
CA SER A 303 -14.05 15.88 21.07
C SER A 303 -14.72 14.86 22.01
N THR A 304 -13.92 13.97 22.60
CA THR A 304 -14.37 12.99 23.61
C THR A 304 -14.74 13.63 24.95
N TYR A 305 -14.35 14.88 25.16
CA TYR A 305 -14.67 15.65 26.35
C TYR A 305 -14.78 17.14 26.04
N GLN A 306 -15.49 17.86 26.88
CA GLN A 306 -15.57 19.32 26.90
C GLN A 306 -15.14 19.82 28.28
N ILE A 307 -14.63 21.04 28.36
CA ILE A 307 -14.19 21.65 29.61
C ILE A 307 -15.04 22.88 29.88
N GLY A 308 -15.68 22.91 31.05
CA GLY A 308 -16.39 24.09 31.55
C GLY A 308 -15.52 24.93 32.49
N TYR A 309 -15.94 26.17 32.72
CA TYR A 309 -15.19 27.19 33.45
C TYR A 309 -16.07 27.84 34.51
N ALA A 310 -15.60 27.92 35.76
CA ALA A 310 -16.27 28.63 36.84
C ALA A 310 -15.27 29.53 37.57
N PRO A 311 -15.67 30.75 37.89
CA PRO A 311 -14.85 31.64 38.69
C PRO A 311 -14.77 31.09 40.13
N ARG A 312 -13.57 31.12 40.70
CA ARG A 312 -13.28 30.96 42.13
C ARG A 312 -12.48 32.19 42.56
N GLU A 313 -12.59 32.61 43.81
CA GLU A 313 -12.14 33.91 44.34
C GLU A 313 -10.84 34.49 43.71
N ASP A 314 -9.79 33.66 43.57
CA ASP A 314 -8.49 34.06 42.96
C ASP A 314 -8.03 33.20 41.75
N ALA A 315 -8.85 32.27 41.25
CA ALA A 315 -8.47 31.35 40.16
C ALA A 315 -9.68 30.81 39.38
N ILE A 316 -9.45 30.32 38.16
CA ILE A 316 -10.50 29.65 37.38
C ILE A 316 -10.48 28.17 37.70
N SER A 317 -11.64 27.63 38.08
CA SER A 317 -11.82 26.20 38.24
C SER A 317 -12.39 25.59 36.97
N TYR A 318 -11.80 24.49 36.53
CA TYR A 318 -12.23 23.73 35.37
C TYR A 318 -12.95 22.45 35.78
N TRP A 319 -13.92 21.99 35.00
CA TRP A 319 -14.49 20.65 35.13
C TRP A 319 -14.64 20.01 33.77
N VAL A 320 -14.54 18.68 33.76
CA VAL A 320 -14.68 17.90 32.53
C VAL A 320 -16.12 17.43 32.37
N HIS A 321 -16.67 17.65 31.18
CA HIS A 321 -17.88 16.99 30.70
C HIS A 321 -17.48 15.91 29.71
N HIS A 322 -17.74 14.65 30.06
CA HIS A 322 -17.50 13.54 29.14
C HIS A 322 -18.56 13.54 28.04
N SER A 323 -18.10 13.57 26.79
CA SER A 323 -18.99 13.35 25.64
C SER A 323 -19.36 11.86 25.57
N PRO A 324 -20.56 11.52 25.07
CA PRO A 324 -20.90 10.14 24.71
C PRO A 324 -19.86 9.51 23.78
N PRO A 325 -19.73 8.17 23.74
CA PRO A 325 -18.77 7.48 22.86
C PRO A 325 -19.09 7.62 21.37
N ALA A 326 -20.14 8.36 21.00
CA ALA A 326 -20.58 8.60 19.64
C ALA A 326 -19.46 9.13 18.73
N TRP A 327 -18.64 10.06 19.22
CA TRP A 327 -17.51 10.60 18.44
C TRP A 327 -16.49 9.51 18.08
N ALA A 328 -16.07 8.70 19.06
CA ALA A 328 -15.17 7.59 18.82
C ALA A 328 -15.79 6.54 17.88
N GLN A 329 -17.07 6.19 18.08
CA GLN A 329 -17.79 5.21 17.26
C GLN A 329 -17.98 5.66 15.81
N LEU A 330 -18.11 6.97 15.56
CA LEU A 330 -18.24 7.52 14.21
C LEU A 330 -16.93 7.43 13.43
N LEU A 331 -15.80 7.68 14.10
CA LEU A 331 -14.47 7.73 13.50
C LEU A 331 -13.83 6.36 13.31
N GLN A 332 -14.11 5.42 14.21
CA GLN A 332 -13.48 4.10 14.23
C GLN A 332 -13.61 3.30 12.93
N PRO A 333 -14.76 3.31 12.21
CA PRO A 333 -14.90 2.64 10.92
C PRO A 333 -13.98 3.18 9.82
N PHE A 334 -13.49 4.41 9.97
CA PHE A 334 -12.56 5.07 9.05
C PHE A 334 -11.09 4.90 9.46
N GLY A 335 -10.80 4.09 10.48
CA GLY A 335 -9.44 3.90 10.99
C GLY A 335 -8.91 5.08 11.83
N LEU A 336 -9.80 5.92 12.36
CA LEU A 336 -9.46 7.05 13.23
C LEU A 336 -9.96 6.80 14.65
N ARG A 337 -9.13 7.14 15.66
CA ARG A 337 -9.50 6.99 17.08
C ARG A 337 -9.15 8.24 17.87
N PRO A 338 -10.10 8.89 18.56
CA PRO A 338 -9.77 9.99 19.44
C PRO A 338 -9.13 9.46 20.74
N VAL A 339 -8.02 10.07 21.15
CA VAL A 339 -7.32 9.79 22.42
C VAL A 339 -8.12 10.43 23.56
N PRO A 340 -8.47 9.67 24.61
CA PRO A 340 -9.34 10.15 25.67
C PRO A 340 -8.63 11.05 26.69
N ASP A 341 -7.31 11.11 26.68
CA ASP A 341 -6.50 11.85 27.66
C ASP A 341 -6.53 13.37 27.41
N LEU A 342 -6.25 14.14 28.48
CA LEU A 342 -6.17 15.59 28.41
C LEU A 342 -4.87 16.01 27.72
N LEU A 343 -5.03 16.64 26.56
CA LEU A 343 -3.91 17.15 25.78
C LEU A 343 -3.59 18.58 26.19
N VAL A 344 -2.32 18.82 26.54
CA VAL A 344 -1.80 20.17 26.81
C VAL A 344 -0.56 20.44 25.96
N ASP A 345 -0.31 21.71 25.67
CA ASP A 345 0.85 22.14 24.88
C ASP A 345 1.45 23.42 25.48
N LYS A 346 2.73 23.69 25.18
CA LYS A 346 3.39 24.94 25.55
C LYS A 346 2.83 26.14 24.80
N ASN A 347 2.35 25.94 23.57
CA ASN A 347 1.80 27.02 22.77
C ASN A 347 0.29 27.15 23.00
N THR A 348 -0.08 28.05 23.89
CA THR A 348 -1.47 28.29 24.27
C THR A 348 -2.02 29.59 23.72
N GLY A 349 -3.34 29.70 23.71
CA GLY A 349 -4.08 30.85 23.25
C GLY A 349 -5.16 31.26 24.26
N PRO A 350 -5.53 32.54 24.34
CA PRO A 350 -6.70 32.93 25.12
C PRO A 350 -7.99 32.38 24.50
N VAL A 351 -9.02 32.20 25.30
CA VAL A 351 -10.41 32.02 24.89
C VAL A 351 -11.22 33.14 25.54
N ILE A 352 -11.99 33.85 24.72
CA ILE A 352 -12.85 34.93 25.19
C ILE A 352 -14.20 34.32 25.55
N LEU A 353 -14.56 34.37 26.84
CA LEU A 353 -15.84 33.95 27.37
C LEU A 353 -16.55 35.16 27.99
N ASP A 354 -17.83 35.02 28.32
CA ASP A 354 -18.61 36.09 28.98
C ASP A 354 -17.98 36.57 30.31
N MET A 355 -17.15 35.72 30.92
CA MET A 355 -16.46 35.97 32.19
C MET A 355 -15.09 36.65 32.04
N GLY A 356 -14.63 36.91 30.81
CA GLY A 356 -13.32 37.49 30.50
C GLY A 356 -12.43 36.60 29.63
N GLU A 357 -11.17 37.03 29.48
CA GLU A 357 -10.15 36.31 28.72
C GLU A 357 -9.48 35.24 29.61
N ILE A 358 -9.60 33.97 29.22
CA ILE A 358 -9.03 32.83 29.96
C ILE A 358 -7.95 32.18 29.11
N VAL A 359 -6.78 31.91 29.69
CA VAL A 359 -5.69 31.17 29.04
C VAL A 359 -5.41 29.91 29.85
N ALA A 360 -5.62 28.74 29.27
CA ALA A 360 -5.33 27.46 29.89
C ALA A 360 -4.37 26.60 29.05
N PRO A 361 -3.58 25.69 29.65
CA PRO A 361 -2.70 24.76 28.93
C PRO A 361 -3.36 23.89 27.85
N PHE A 362 -4.67 23.68 27.94
CA PHE A 362 -5.48 22.91 26.97
C PHE A 362 -6.17 23.81 25.91
N HIS A 363 -5.89 25.12 25.90
CA HIS A 363 -6.27 26.04 24.81
C HIS A 363 -5.15 26.05 23.77
N LEU A 364 -5.13 25.03 22.92
CA LEU A 364 -4.02 24.77 22.02
C LEU A 364 -4.04 25.79 20.88
N ARG A 365 -2.99 26.62 20.81
CA ARG A 365 -2.79 27.55 19.71
C ARG A 365 -2.00 26.86 18.61
N VAL A 366 -2.65 26.56 17.51
CA VAL A 366 -2.03 25.94 16.33
C VAL A 366 -1.68 27.03 15.32
N LEU A 367 -0.40 27.43 15.29
CA LEU A 367 0.11 28.41 14.33
C LEU A 367 0.14 27.82 12.90
N PRO A 368 0.21 28.64 11.83
CA PRO A 368 0.40 28.15 10.45
C PRO A 368 1.62 27.23 10.30
N ALA A 369 2.61 27.40 11.19
CA ALA A 369 3.76 26.52 11.32
C ALA A 369 3.42 25.10 11.83
N PHE A 370 2.18 24.73 12.09
CA PHE A 370 1.83 23.41 12.59
C PHE A 370 0.66 22.77 11.84
N TYR A 371 0.20 23.39 10.75
CA TYR A 371 -0.78 22.81 9.86
C TYR A 371 -0.51 23.16 8.38
N ASN A 372 -0.66 22.17 7.51
CA ASN A 372 -0.36 22.23 6.08
C ASN A 372 -1.64 22.12 5.26
N MET A 373 -2.00 23.19 4.55
CA MET A 373 -3.19 23.25 3.70
C MET A 373 -2.87 23.07 2.20
N LYS A 374 -1.80 22.35 1.85
CA LYS A 374 -1.43 22.09 0.44
C LYS A 374 -2.54 21.41 -0.36
N SER A 375 -3.31 20.53 0.27
CA SER A 375 -4.44 19.80 -0.34
C SER A 375 -5.73 20.62 -0.46
N PHE A 376 -5.71 21.91 -0.10
CA PHE A 376 -6.87 22.81 -0.08
C PHE A 376 -6.71 23.97 -1.08
N ALA A 377 -7.80 24.66 -1.37
CA ALA A 377 -7.83 25.72 -2.39
C ALA A 377 -6.93 26.93 -2.08
N ALA A 378 -6.62 27.17 -0.81
CA ALA A 378 -5.73 28.22 -0.34
C ALA A 378 -4.79 27.70 0.77
N PRO A 379 -3.58 28.27 0.92
CA PRO A 379 -2.66 27.91 1.98
C PRO A 379 -3.17 28.35 3.36
N GLY A 380 -2.63 27.71 4.40
CA GLY A 380 -2.93 28.06 5.78
C GLY A 380 -2.51 29.48 6.13
N ARG A 381 -3.40 30.24 6.77
CA ARG A 381 -3.17 31.61 7.23
C ARG A 381 -3.65 31.76 8.68
N GLY A 382 -2.86 32.44 9.50
CA GLY A 382 -3.16 32.78 10.91
C GLY A 382 -3.20 31.60 11.89
N GLY A 383 -3.28 31.89 13.20
CA GLY A 383 -3.42 30.81 14.19
C GLY A 383 -4.84 30.24 14.22
N LEU A 384 -4.96 28.96 14.58
CA LEU A 384 -6.22 28.31 14.96
C LEU A 384 -6.18 28.02 16.46
N ASN A 385 -7.31 28.22 17.13
CA ASN A 385 -7.48 27.90 18.54
C ASN A 385 -8.30 26.62 18.70
N PHE A 386 -7.73 25.61 19.36
CA PHE A 386 -8.38 24.34 19.69
C PHE A 386 -8.55 24.24 21.21
N VAL A 387 -9.79 24.20 21.67
CA VAL A 387 -10.15 24.07 23.08
C VAL A 387 -10.50 22.61 23.35
N ALA A 388 -9.91 22.04 24.41
CA ALA A 388 -10.20 20.68 24.87
C ALA A 388 -10.13 19.63 23.75
N ALA A 389 -9.03 19.66 22.97
CA ALA A 389 -8.89 18.79 21.81
C ALA A 389 -8.52 17.35 22.20
N SER A 390 -9.30 16.38 21.70
CA SER A 390 -8.96 14.96 21.79
C SER A 390 -8.11 14.57 20.57
N ALA A 391 -6.81 14.37 20.76
CA ALA A 391 -5.89 14.00 19.68
C ALA A 391 -6.41 12.83 18.84
N LEU A 392 -6.13 12.82 17.54
CA LEU A 392 -6.58 11.77 16.63
C LEU A 392 -5.45 10.78 16.36
N GLU A 393 -5.59 9.56 16.85
CA GLU A 393 -4.76 8.45 16.41
C GLU A 393 -5.28 7.93 15.05
N VAL A 394 -4.35 7.58 14.16
CA VAL A 394 -4.62 7.10 12.82
C VAL A 394 -4.09 5.67 12.73
N ASP A 395 -4.92 4.72 12.32
CA ASP A 395 -4.52 3.37 11.92
C ASP A 395 -4.41 3.34 10.38
N PRO A 396 -3.20 3.45 9.80
CA PRO A 396 -3.01 3.51 8.36
C PRO A 396 -3.55 2.28 7.63
N GLN A 397 -3.47 1.09 8.25
CA GLN A 397 -3.96 -0.14 7.64
C GLN A 397 -5.50 -0.14 7.58
N ALA A 398 -6.15 0.30 8.64
CA ALA A 398 -7.60 0.40 8.68
C ALA A 398 -8.11 1.48 7.70
N VAL A 399 -7.43 2.62 7.61
CA VAL A 399 -7.75 3.69 6.66
C VAL A 399 -7.62 3.16 5.22
N GLN A 400 -6.50 2.51 4.89
CA GLN A 400 -6.25 1.94 3.56
C GLN A 400 -7.21 0.81 3.21
N ALA A 401 -7.57 -0.04 4.16
CA ALA A 401 -8.56 -1.10 3.94
C ALA A 401 -9.94 -0.54 3.53
N LYS A 402 -10.25 0.71 3.89
CA LYS A 402 -11.48 1.42 3.50
C LYS A 402 -11.36 2.21 2.20
N GLY A 403 -10.23 2.10 1.50
CA GLY A 403 -9.97 2.81 0.25
C GLY A 403 -9.63 4.28 0.46
N PHE A 404 -9.03 4.62 1.61
CA PHE A 404 -8.57 5.97 1.91
C PHE A 404 -7.07 5.99 2.24
N HIS A 405 -6.47 7.16 2.10
CA HIS A 405 -5.16 7.53 2.62
C HIS A 405 -5.33 8.68 3.63
N ALA A 406 -4.76 8.53 4.83
CA ALA A 406 -4.79 9.57 5.84
C ALA A 406 -3.63 10.56 5.66
N GLU A 407 -3.96 11.81 5.34
CA GLU A 407 -3.03 12.94 5.39
C GLU A 407 -3.19 13.68 6.73
N ILE A 408 -2.11 13.77 7.51
CA ILE A 408 -2.11 14.57 8.73
C ILE A 408 -1.94 16.04 8.32
N VAL A 409 -3.02 16.80 8.43
CA VAL A 409 -3.09 18.21 8.01
C VAL A 409 -2.59 19.14 9.10
N GLY A 410 -2.71 18.78 10.38
CA GLY A 410 -2.37 19.69 11.48
C GLY A 410 -2.09 18.96 12.78
N THR A 411 -1.16 19.50 13.56
CA THR A 411 -0.61 18.86 14.76
C THR A 411 -0.40 19.88 15.89
N THR A 412 -0.13 19.38 17.10
CA THR A 412 0.44 20.17 18.20
C THR A 412 1.86 20.67 17.88
N THR A 413 2.46 21.45 18.78
CA THR A 413 3.88 21.81 18.71
C THR A 413 4.80 20.63 19.04
N GLU A 414 6.11 20.87 19.14
CA GLU A 414 7.13 19.87 19.48
C GLU A 414 7.23 19.56 21.00
N SER A 415 6.35 20.11 21.84
CA SER A 415 6.35 19.88 23.29
C SER A 415 4.97 19.59 23.90
N PRO A 416 4.14 18.72 23.27
CA PRO A 416 2.87 18.35 23.87
C PRO A 416 3.10 17.43 25.07
N ARG A 417 2.20 17.52 26.04
CA ARG A 417 2.11 16.59 27.15
C ARG A 417 0.70 16.04 27.25
N VAL A 418 0.62 14.81 27.73
CA VAL A 418 -0.64 14.13 27.96
C VAL A 418 -0.80 13.87 29.45
N LEU A 419 -2.00 14.17 29.96
CA LEU A 419 -2.41 13.93 31.33
C LEU A 419 -3.65 13.02 31.34
N PRO A 420 -3.80 12.12 32.33
CA PRO A 420 -5.07 11.44 32.52
C PRO A 420 -6.18 12.47 32.77
N LEU A 421 -7.38 12.19 32.26
CA LEU A 421 -8.52 13.09 32.43
C LEU A 421 -8.86 13.29 33.92
N PRO A 422 -8.91 14.53 34.43
CA PRO A 422 -9.30 14.79 35.82
C PRO A 422 -10.75 14.35 36.10
N THR A 423 -10.98 13.67 37.23
CA THR A 423 -12.31 13.18 37.63
C THR A 423 -13.09 14.18 38.49
N GLY A 424 -12.46 15.27 38.92
CA GLY A 424 -13.05 16.34 39.73
C GLY A 424 -12.63 17.73 39.23
N PRO A 425 -13.05 18.81 39.92
CA PRO A 425 -12.64 20.16 39.56
C PRO A 425 -11.12 20.32 39.70
N PHE A 426 -10.49 20.97 38.72
CA PHE A 426 -9.04 21.15 38.66
C PHE A 426 -8.66 22.59 38.28
N THR A 427 -7.38 22.92 38.43
CA THR A 427 -6.80 24.24 38.21
C THR A 427 -5.51 24.15 37.38
N ASP A 428 -4.93 25.29 37.00
CA ASP A 428 -3.67 25.32 36.22
C ASP A 428 -2.49 24.64 36.94
N ALA A 429 -2.48 24.63 38.28
CA ALA A 429 -1.44 23.96 39.06
C ALA A 429 -1.42 22.45 38.81
N ASP A 430 -2.60 21.86 38.60
CA ASP A 430 -2.79 20.43 38.35
C ASP A 430 -2.33 20.02 36.93
N LEU A 431 -2.14 20.98 36.03
CA LEU A 431 -1.75 20.78 34.63
C LEU A 431 -0.23 20.80 34.39
N THR A 432 0.56 20.88 35.47
CA THR A 432 2.03 20.99 35.40
C THR A 432 2.74 19.65 35.22
N GLY A 433 2.19 18.55 35.75
CA GLY A 433 2.69 17.18 35.56
C GLY A 433 2.10 16.54 34.32
N GLY A 434 2.89 15.86 33.48
CA GLY A 434 2.36 15.19 32.28
C GLY A 434 3.46 14.47 31.50
N LEU A 435 3.09 13.43 30.77
CA LEU A 435 4.04 12.64 29.97
C LEU A 435 4.36 13.39 28.68
N PRO A 436 5.64 13.69 28.37
CA PRO A 436 6.02 14.26 27.09
C PRO A 436 5.74 13.24 25.99
N VAL A 437 4.98 13.64 24.98
CA VAL A 437 4.64 12.77 23.84
C VAL A 437 5.14 13.40 22.53
N PRO A 438 5.27 12.62 21.44
CA PRO A 438 5.45 13.18 20.10
C PRO A 438 4.29 14.10 19.71
N LYS A 439 4.45 14.83 18.60
CA LYS A 439 3.36 15.63 18.02
C LYS A 439 2.07 14.82 17.90
N GLN A 440 0.98 15.38 18.43
CA GLN A 440 -0.33 14.77 18.38
C GLN A 440 -1.13 15.34 17.20
N ASN A 441 -1.93 14.52 16.53
CA ASN A 441 -2.70 14.94 15.36
C ASN A 441 -3.97 15.67 15.79
N LEU A 442 -4.22 16.83 15.19
CA LEU A 442 -5.40 17.66 15.46
C LEU A 442 -6.31 17.80 14.24
N LEU A 443 -5.75 17.70 13.03
CA LEU A 443 -6.47 17.79 11.76
C LEU A 443 -6.02 16.62 10.88
N VAL A 444 -6.96 15.79 10.43
CA VAL A 444 -6.70 14.64 9.57
C VAL A 444 -7.62 14.68 8.36
N LEU A 445 -7.06 14.59 7.14
CA LEU A 445 -7.79 14.50 5.88
C LEU A 445 -7.68 13.07 5.35
N LEU A 446 -8.82 12.39 5.18
CA LEU A 446 -8.88 11.13 4.46
C LEU A 446 -9.14 11.39 2.98
N LYS A 447 -8.11 11.14 2.15
CA LYS A 447 -8.18 11.20 0.69
C LYS A 447 -8.59 9.82 0.18
N PRO A 448 -9.63 9.67 -0.67
CA PRO A 448 -9.96 8.38 -1.23
C PRO A 448 -8.94 7.96 -2.30
N ASP A 449 -8.76 6.65 -2.46
CA ASP A 449 -7.98 6.06 -3.54
C ASP A 449 -8.69 6.25 -4.90
N ASP A 450 -10.02 6.19 -4.91
CA ASP A 450 -10.87 6.51 -6.06
C ASP A 450 -11.10 8.04 -6.16
N PRO A 451 -10.66 8.71 -7.24
CA PRO A 451 -10.87 10.15 -7.41
C PRO A 451 -12.34 10.57 -7.56
N TRP A 452 -13.27 9.62 -7.73
CA TRP A 452 -14.71 9.86 -7.76
C TRP A 452 -15.38 9.71 -6.40
N GLN A 453 -14.68 9.25 -5.38
CA GLN A 453 -15.17 9.22 -4.02
C GLN A 453 -14.89 10.57 -3.33
N GLY A 454 -15.71 10.90 -2.33
CA GLY A 454 -15.59 12.11 -1.55
C GLY A 454 -14.53 12.01 -0.46
N GLN A 455 -13.96 13.15 -0.09
CA GLN A 455 -13.00 13.27 1.01
C GLN A 455 -13.69 13.47 2.36
N LEU A 456 -13.09 12.96 3.43
CA LEU A 456 -13.50 13.18 4.82
C LEU A 456 -12.44 13.99 5.56
N PHE A 457 -12.81 15.13 6.15
CA PHE A 457 -11.90 15.96 6.93
C PHE A 457 -12.31 16.00 8.39
N VAL A 458 -11.41 15.63 9.30
CA VAL A 458 -11.71 15.41 10.71
C VAL A 458 -10.87 16.34 11.59
N LEU A 459 -11.55 17.05 12.49
CA LEU A 459 -10.96 17.95 13.48
C LEU A 459 -11.09 17.36 14.88
N ALA A 460 -9.99 17.41 15.64
CA ALA A 460 -9.88 16.93 17.03
C ALA A 460 -10.66 17.76 18.07
N SER A 461 -11.28 18.87 17.65
CA SER A 461 -12.20 19.68 18.44
C SER A 461 -13.15 20.43 17.51
N ALA A 462 -14.37 20.65 17.97
CA ALA A 462 -15.35 21.51 17.32
C ALA A 462 -15.11 23.00 17.58
N SER A 463 -14.25 23.36 18.55
CA SER A 463 -14.06 24.76 18.98
C SER A 463 -13.73 25.76 17.87
N PRO A 464 -13.00 25.43 16.78
CA PRO A 464 -12.79 26.36 15.66
C PRO A 464 -14.08 26.92 15.04
N PHE A 465 -15.19 26.21 15.18
CA PHE A 465 -16.50 26.58 14.63
C PHE A 465 -17.47 27.11 15.69
N GLN A 466 -17.09 27.07 16.96
CA GLN A 466 -17.96 27.46 18.06
C GLN A 466 -18.25 28.96 18.04
N ASP A 467 -19.48 29.32 18.40
CA ASP A 467 -19.88 30.70 18.56
C ASP A 467 -18.98 31.40 19.60
N GLY A 468 -18.56 32.64 19.32
CA GLY A 468 -17.56 33.36 20.11
C GLY A 468 -16.10 33.08 19.69
N ILE A 469 -15.74 31.81 19.43
CA ILE A 469 -14.36 31.45 19.00
C ILE A 469 -14.17 31.69 17.51
N ILE A 470 -15.15 31.36 16.67
CA ILE A 470 -15.04 31.50 15.20
C ILE A 470 -14.72 32.94 14.75
N ASN A 471 -15.06 33.93 15.57
CA ASN A 471 -14.82 35.36 15.34
C ASN A 471 -13.71 35.95 16.22
N GLN A 472 -12.92 35.10 16.89
CA GLN A 472 -11.95 35.55 17.86
C GLN A 472 -10.84 36.40 17.20
N PRO A 473 -10.53 37.59 17.72
CA PRO A 473 -9.47 38.44 17.19
C PRO A 473 -8.10 37.77 17.32
N GLY A 474 -7.24 37.93 16.31
CA GLY A 474 -5.90 37.33 16.28
C GLY A 474 -5.85 35.87 15.82
N TYR A 475 -7.02 35.27 15.52
CA TYR A 475 -7.16 33.94 14.94
C TYR A 475 -7.81 34.01 13.56
N ALA A 476 -7.59 32.97 12.76
CA ALA A 476 -8.02 32.91 11.37
C ALA A 476 -9.08 31.83 11.11
N HIS A 477 -9.94 31.56 12.09
CA HIS A 477 -11.00 30.55 11.99
C HIS A 477 -11.95 30.82 10.81
N ARG A 478 -12.36 32.08 10.57
CA ARG A 478 -13.15 32.47 9.38
C ARG A 478 -12.44 32.18 8.06
N VAL A 479 -11.16 32.56 7.96
CA VAL A 479 -10.36 32.33 6.73
C VAL A 479 -10.18 30.84 6.49
N PHE A 480 -10.01 30.08 7.57
CA PHE A 480 -9.96 28.63 7.53
C PHE A 480 -11.29 28.02 7.05
N LEU A 481 -12.44 28.44 7.59
CA LEU A 481 -13.76 27.99 7.12
C LEU A 481 -13.99 28.35 5.64
N GLN A 482 -13.67 29.58 5.23
CA GLN A 482 -13.77 30.00 3.82
C GLN A 482 -12.91 29.13 2.89
N ASN A 483 -11.75 28.67 3.36
CA ASN A 483 -10.91 27.74 2.61
C ASN A 483 -11.59 26.37 2.45
N LEU A 484 -12.23 25.85 3.50
CA LEU A 484 -12.98 24.59 3.43
C LEU A 484 -14.16 24.70 2.46
N ILE A 485 -14.94 25.79 2.56
CA ILE A 485 -16.05 26.10 1.65
C ILE A 485 -15.56 26.13 0.20
N ARG A 486 -14.48 26.86 -0.07
CA ARG A 486 -13.91 26.95 -1.42
C ARG A 486 -13.35 25.63 -1.93
N THR A 487 -12.82 24.78 -1.05
CA THR A 487 -12.22 23.49 -1.42
C THR A 487 -13.28 22.44 -1.74
N TYR A 488 -14.30 22.28 -0.90
CA TYR A 488 -15.34 21.28 -1.08
C TYR A 488 -16.46 21.76 -2.00
N GLY A 489 -16.68 23.08 -2.10
CA GLY A 489 -17.61 23.71 -3.02
C GLY A 489 -17.06 23.96 -4.42
N GLN A 490 -15.92 23.39 -4.80
CA GLN A 490 -15.40 23.52 -6.17
C GLN A 490 -16.41 22.94 -7.16
N PRO A 491 -16.77 23.66 -8.24
CA PRO A 491 -17.80 23.20 -9.19
C PRO A 491 -17.53 21.80 -9.75
N GLU A 492 -16.26 21.47 -10.05
CA GLU A 492 -15.88 20.16 -10.56
C GLU A 492 -16.11 19.01 -9.56
N ARG A 493 -16.01 19.27 -8.25
CA ARG A 493 -16.28 18.27 -7.21
C ARG A 493 -17.78 18.09 -6.99
N VAL A 494 -18.51 19.20 -6.91
CA VAL A 494 -19.97 19.20 -6.80
C VAL A 494 -20.60 18.47 -7.98
N LEU A 495 -20.14 18.75 -9.21
CA LEU A 495 -20.64 18.07 -10.41
C LEU A 495 -20.35 16.57 -10.37
N ARG A 496 -19.12 16.15 -9.99
CA ARG A 496 -18.80 14.73 -9.83
C ARG A 496 -19.70 14.02 -8.82
N GLY A 497 -20.03 14.67 -7.70
CA GLY A 497 -20.91 14.12 -6.68
C GLY A 497 -22.38 13.99 -7.12
N ARG A 498 -22.82 14.80 -8.09
CA ARG A 498 -24.20 14.82 -8.61
C ARG A 498 -24.42 13.85 -9.77
N VAL A 499 -23.37 13.32 -10.39
CA VAL A 499 -23.45 12.27 -11.43
C VAL A 499 -23.97 10.98 -10.79
N GLU A 500 -25.06 10.42 -11.31
CA GLU A 500 -25.69 9.23 -10.74
C GLU A 500 -24.87 8.00 -11.11
N LYS A 501 -24.10 7.49 -10.16
CA LYS A 501 -23.38 6.24 -10.37
C LYS A 501 -24.39 5.09 -10.27
N GLY A 502 -24.81 4.54 -11.41
CA GLY A 502 -25.52 3.27 -11.43
C GLY A 502 -24.68 2.21 -10.72
N GLU A 503 -25.09 1.77 -9.52
CA GLU A 503 -24.37 0.70 -8.84
C GLU A 503 -24.41 -0.55 -9.74
N PRO A 504 -23.26 -1.20 -10.01
CA PRO A 504 -23.28 -2.47 -10.73
C PRO A 504 -24.19 -3.41 -9.95
N GLN A 505 -25.26 -3.88 -10.60
CA GLN A 505 -26.22 -4.78 -9.96
C GLN A 505 -25.45 -5.94 -9.35
N ARG A 506 -25.41 -5.98 -8.01
CA ARG A 506 -24.72 -7.05 -7.30
C ARG A 506 -25.35 -8.34 -7.74
N LEU A 507 -24.55 -9.23 -8.33
CA LEU A 507 -24.97 -10.60 -8.60
C LEU A 507 -25.46 -11.17 -7.27
N VAL A 508 -26.77 -11.34 -7.13
CA VAL A 508 -27.36 -11.91 -5.93
C VAL A 508 -26.79 -13.33 -5.81
N PRO A 509 -26.02 -13.63 -4.75
CA PRO A 509 -25.38 -14.92 -4.66
C PRO A 509 -26.44 -16.01 -4.58
N PRO A 510 -26.25 -17.15 -5.28
CA PRO A 510 -27.18 -18.25 -5.18
C PRO A 510 -27.32 -18.69 -3.71
N GLY A 511 -28.56 -18.96 -3.28
CA GLY A 511 -28.86 -19.45 -1.94
C GLY A 511 -28.04 -20.69 -1.58
N ALA A 512 -27.88 -20.99 -0.28
CA ALA A 512 -27.05 -22.11 0.19
C ALA A 512 -27.40 -23.46 -0.48
N LEU A 513 -28.69 -23.70 -0.73
CA LEU A 513 -29.20 -24.87 -1.45
C LEU A 513 -28.76 -24.90 -2.91
N ALA A 514 -28.80 -23.76 -3.61
CA ALA A 514 -28.36 -23.66 -5.01
C ALA A 514 -26.83 -23.83 -5.12
N ARG A 515 -26.05 -23.27 -4.19
CA ARG A 515 -24.59 -23.49 -4.12
C ARG A 515 -24.23 -24.95 -3.84
N PHE A 516 -24.95 -25.59 -2.92
CA PHE A 516 -24.77 -27.03 -2.64
C PHE A 516 -25.12 -27.88 -3.86
N PHE A 517 -26.25 -27.60 -4.51
CA PHE A 517 -26.68 -28.30 -5.72
C PHE A 517 -25.64 -28.19 -6.83
N TRP A 518 -25.13 -27.00 -7.14
CA TRP A 518 -24.13 -26.81 -8.19
C TRP A 518 -22.78 -27.45 -7.86
N ARG A 519 -22.36 -27.41 -6.59
CA ARG A 519 -21.15 -28.11 -6.14
C ARG A 519 -21.31 -29.63 -6.22
N PHE A 520 -22.45 -30.17 -5.78
CA PHE A 520 -22.77 -31.59 -5.89
C PHE A 520 -22.84 -32.02 -7.36
N PHE A 521 -23.48 -31.23 -8.21
CA PHE A 521 -23.61 -31.53 -9.63
C PHE A 521 -22.24 -31.54 -10.34
N ALA A 522 -21.42 -30.52 -10.13
CA ALA A 522 -20.11 -30.39 -10.78
C ALA A 522 -19.04 -31.35 -10.22
N VAL A 523 -19.02 -31.58 -8.90
CA VAL A 523 -17.98 -32.40 -8.25
C VAL A 523 -18.34 -33.88 -8.23
N PHE A 524 -19.62 -34.23 -8.10
CA PHE A 524 -20.06 -35.63 -8.02
C PHE A 524 -20.66 -36.15 -9.33
N TRP A 525 -21.65 -35.44 -9.89
CA TRP A 525 -22.42 -35.96 -11.03
C TRP A 525 -21.62 -35.97 -12.34
N VAL A 526 -20.84 -34.93 -12.62
CA VAL A 526 -20.02 -34.87 -13.85
C VAL A 526 -18.96 -36.00 -13.86
N PRO A 527 -18.15 -36.21 -12.81
CA PRO A 527 -17.21 -37.35 -12.78
C PRO A 527 -17.93 -38.70 -12.79
N LEU A 528 -19.06 -38.84 -12.09
CA LEU A 528 -19.85 -40.07 -12.09
C LEU A 528 -20.41 -40.39 -13.49
N ALA A 529 -20.82 -39.38 -14.25
CA ALA A 529 -21.24 -39.53 -15.64
C ALA A 529 -20.08 -39.94 -16.55
N PHE A 530 -18.88 -39.38 -16.38
CA PHE A 530 -17.68 -39.80 -17.11
C PHE A 530 -17.26 -41.24 -16.77
N VAL A 531 -17.28 -41.61 -15.48
CA VAL A 531 -17.01 -42.98 -15.02
C VAL A 531 -18.09 -43.93 -15.53
N GLY A 532 -19.36 -43.55 -15.49
CA GLY A 532 -20.48 -44.32 -16.00
C GLY A 532 -20.41 -44.53 -17.52
N LEU A 533 -20.04 -43.50 -18.28
CA LEU A 533 -19.77 -43.61 -19.72
C LEU A 533 -18.57 -44.53 -19.99
N GLY A 534 -17.52 -44.43 -19.18
CA GLY A 534 -16.35 -45.31 -19.23
C GLY A 534 -16.69 -46.77 -18.96
N ILE A 535 -17.48 -47.04 -17.92
CA ILE A 535 -17.95 -48.38 -17.53
C ILE A 535 -18.92 -48.93 -18.58
N ARG A 536 -19.88 -48.14 -19.05
CA ARG A 536 -20.82 -48.54 -20.11
C ARG A 536 -20.09 -48.90 -21.39
N HIS A 537 -19.07 -48.12 -21.77
CA HIS A 537 -18.22 -48.44 -22.91
C HIS A 537 -17.37 -49.70 -22.65
N TYR A 538 -16.83 -49.87 -21.44
CA TYR A 538 -16.05 -51.05 -21.06
C TYR A 538 -16.89 -52.34 -21.14
N LEU A 539 -18.09 -52.33 -20.57
CA LEU A 539 -19.04 -53.45 -20.59
C LEU A 539 -19.59 -53.77 -21.98
N ARG A 540 -19.76 -52.76 -22.86
CA ARG A 540 -20.32 -52.95 -24.20
C ARG A 540 -19.32 -53.49 -25.23
N TYR A 541 -18.02 -53.34 -24.98
CA TYR A 541 -16.97 -53.70 -25.94
C TYR A 541 -15.87 -54.63 -25.40
N SER A 542 -15.86 -54.96 -24.10
CA SER A 542 -14.87 -55.85 -23.50
C SER A 542 -15.53 -56.96 -22.69
N ARG A 543 -15.20 -58.23 -22.97
CA ARG A 543 -15.54 -59.34 -22.07
C ARG A 543 -14.68 -59.20 -20.80
N PRO A 544 -15.25 -59.29 -19.59
CA PRO A 544 -14.47 -59.19 -18.36
C PRO A 544 -13.61 -60.45 -18.21
N SER A 545 -12.34 -60.37 -18.56
CA SER A 545 -11.34 -61.26 -17.97
C SER A 545 -10.62 -60.47 -16.88
N TRP A 546 -10.90 -60.80 -15.63
CA TRP A 546 -10.03 -60.41 -14.53
C TRP A 546 -8.75 -61.20 -14.72
N SER A 547 -7.75 -60.60 -15.35
CA SER A 547 -6.41 -61.16 -15.25
C SER A 547 -6.00 -60.98 -13.79
N THR A 548 -5.78 -62.09 -13.11
CA THR A 548 -5.16 -62.18 -11.78
C THR A 548 -3.68 -61.80 -11.88
N GLY A 549 -3.40 -60.62 -12.47
CA GLY A 549 -2.08 -60.08 -12.67
C GLY A 549 -1.59 -59.38 -11.40
N ARG A 550 -0.27 -59.48 -11.16
CA ARG A 550 0.50 -58.86 -10.07
C ARG A 550 0.12 -57.41 -9.72
N TRP A 551 -0.50 -56.66 -10.63
CA TRP A 551 -0.93 -55.28 -10.45
C TRP A 551 -2.03 -55.08 -9.40
N GLY A 552 -2.97 -56.02 -9.23
CA GLY A 552 -3.98 -55.92 -8.16
C GLY A 552 -3.36 -56.00 -6.76
N ARG A 553 -2.33 -56.84 -6.61
CA ARG A 553 -1.52 -56.92 -5.39
C ARG A 553 -0.61 -55.71 -5.22
N GLN A 554 -0.02 -55.16 -6.28
CA GLN A 554 0.83 -53.96 -6.17
C GLN A 554 0.03 -52.68 -5.89
N LEU A 555 -1.15 -52.50 -6.49
CA LEU A 555 -2.06 -51.40 -6.16
C LEU A 555 -2.65 -51.57 -4.75
N GLY A 556 -3.02 -52.79 -4.37
CA GLY A 556 -3.46 -53.09 -3.00
C GLY A 556 -2.36 -52.86 -1.97
N LEU A 557 -1.12 -53.25 -2.26
CA LEU A 557 0.04 -53.00 -1.40
C LEU A 557 0.40 -51.51 -1.36
N ALA A 558 0.32 -50.78 -2.47
CA ALA A 558 0.52 -49.33 -2.49
C ALA A 558 -0.55 -48.61 -1.67
N CYS A 559 -1.83 -49.00 -1.81
CA CYS A 559 -2.91 -48.48 -0.98
C CYS A 559 -2.72 -48.84 0.49
N LEU A 560 -2.28 -50.06 0.81
CA LEU A 560 -2.01 -50.52 2.18
C LEU A 560 -0.79 -49.78 2.79
N VAL A 561 0.26 -49.54 2.01
CA VAL A 561 1.44 -48.75 2.42
C VAL A 561 1.07 -47.28 2.62
N LEU A 562 0.18 -46.73 1.78
CA LEU A 562 -0.40 -45.40 2.00
C LEU A 562 -1.30 -45.35 3.25
N LEU A 563 -2.05 -46.41 3.54
CA LEU A 563 -2.92 -46.52 4.72
C LEU A 563 -2.14 -46.73 6.02
N ILE A 564 -1.13 -47.61 6.01
CA ILE A 564 -0.20 -47.84 7.12
C ILE A 564 0.69 -46.61 7.31
N GLY A 565 1.15 -46.00 6.21
CA GLY A 565 1.84 -44.71 6.22
C GLY A 565 0.98 -43.64 6.89
N ALA A 566 -0.32 -43.57 6.59
CA ALA A 566 -1.28 -42.67 7.22
C ALA A 566 -1.60 -43.01 8.70
N LEU A 567 -1.57 -44.29 9.09
CA LEU A 567 -1.79 -44.74 10.47
C LEU A 567 -0.57 -44.52 11.37
N VAL A 568 0.64 -44.80 10.89
CA VAL A 568 1.91 -44.48 11.57
C VAL A 568 2.12 -42.97 11.63
N TRP A 569 1.54 -42.21 10.68
CA TRP A 569 1.52 -40.74 10.68
C TRP A 569 0.76 -40.13 11.85
N ARG A 570 -0.18 -40.86 12.47
CA ARG A 570 -1.10 -40.30 13.48
C ARG A 570 -0.41 -39.87 14.79
N GLY A 571 0.87 -40.21 14.98
CA GLY A 571 1.67 -39.86 16.16
C GLY A 571 2.62 -38.65 16.02
N ARG A 572 2.78 -38.06 14.83
CA ARG A 572 3.56 -36.82 14.61
C ARG A 572 2.71 -35.86 13.78
N GLY A 573 2.73 -34.56 14.12
CA GLY A 573 1.78 -33.57 13.59
C GLY A 573 1.53 -33.60 12.06
N PRO A 574 0.35 -33.14 11.60
CA PRO A 574 -0.22 -33.48 10.28
C PRO A 574 0.41 -32.81 9.05
N TYR A 575 1.55 -32.13 9.16
CA TYR A 575 2.13 -31.37 8.04
C TYR A 575 3.57 -31.82 7.74
N LEU A 576 3.79 -32.33 6.53
CA LEU A 576 5.13 -32.39 5.94
C LEU A 576 5.54 -30.95 5.60
N ASP A 577 6.39 -30.37 6.43
CA ASP A 577 6.98 -29.08 6.12
C ASP A 577 8.05 -29.27 5.03
N LEU A 578 7.61 -29.20 3.78
CA LEU A 578 8.48 -29.29 2.61
C LEU A 578 9.18 -27.95 2.30
N THR A 579 9.04 -26.94 3.17
CA THR A 579 9.81 -25.71 3.03
C THR A 579 11.27 -25.99 3.38
N ALA A 580 12.20 -25.47 2.56
CA ALA A 580 13.63 -25.69 2.79
C ALA A 580 14.09 -25.21 4.18
N ASP A 581 13.43 -24.18 4.72
CA ASP A 581 13.77 -23.52 5.96
C ASP A 581 12.93 -23.98 7.18
N GLN A 582 12.07 -25.00 6.99
CA GLN A 582 11.17 -25.54 8.00
C GLN A 582 10.38 -24.44 8.74
N LEU A 583 9.78 -23.50 7.99
CA LEU A 583 9.09 -22.32 8.54
C LEU A 583 7.81 -22.67 9.31
N ASN A 584 7.22 -23.83 9.05
CA ASN A 584 6.01 -24.32 9.69
C ASN A 584 6.31 -25.27 10.87
N THR A 585 7.60 -25.56 11.10
CA THR A 585 8.06 -26.37 12.23
C THR A 585 8.63 -25.46 13.33
N PRO A 586 8.27 -25.65 14.61
CA PRO A 586 8.83 -24.89 15.72
C PRO A 586 10.38 -24.90 15.73
N SER A 587 11.02 -23.74 15.82
CA SER A 587 12.49 -23.66 15.78
C SER A 587 13.14 -24.32 16.99
N PRO A 588 14.17 -25.17 16.81
CA PRO A 588 14.93 -25.72 17.94
C PRO A 588 15.66 -24.62 18.75
N LEU A 589 15.96 -23.48 18.14
CA LEU A 589 16.56 -22.33 18.81
C LEU A 589 15.65 -21.78 19.92
N LEU A 590 14.34 -21.67 19.66
CA LEU A 590 13.36 -21.27 20.67
C LEU A 590 13.39 -22.22 21.87
N GLY A 591 13.48 -23.53 21.62
CA GLY A 591 13.60 -24.53 22.68
C GLY A 591 14.82 -24.31 23.57
N ARG A 592 15.97 -23.94 23.00
CA ARG A 592 17.19 -23.60 23.76
C ARG A 592 17.04 -22.33 24.58
N LEU A 593 16.43 -21.28 24.01
CA LEU A 593 16.23 -20.00 24.69
C LEU A 593 15.24 -20.08 25.86
N LEU A 594 14.30 -21.03 25.80
CA LEU A 594 13.30 -21.23 26.85
C LEU A 594 13.69 -22.28 27.89
N GLN A 595 14.85 -22.93 27.77
CA GLN A 595 15.32 -23.90 28.77
C GLN A 595 15.49 -23.24 30.15
N GLY A 596 14.89 -23.85 31.17
CA GLY A 596 14.95 -23.36 32.55
C GLY A 596 13.98 -22.22 32.88
N THR A 597 13.03 -21.92 31.99
CA THR A 597 12.05 -20.83 32.19
C THR A 597 10.71 -21.37 32.69
N SER A 598 10.12 -20.72 33.69
CA SER A 598 8.78 -21.03 34.25
C SER A 598 7.69 -20.19 33.58
N LEU A 599 7.61 -20.24 32.25
CA LEU A 599 6.63 -19.47 31.49
C LEU A 599 5.26 -20.14 31.52
N SER A 600 4.20 -19.37 31.73
CA SER A 600 2.81 -19.77 31.47
C SER A 600 2.11 -18.72 30.62
N ALA A 601 1.09 -19.13 29.87
CA ALA A 601 0.42 -18.28 28.90
C ALA A 601 -1.09 -18.25 29.11
N GLU A 602 -1.68 -17.05 29.05
CA GLU A 602 -3.12 -16.82 28.97
C GLU A 602 -3.45 -16.23 27.59
N LEU A 603 -4.21 -16.96 26.78
CA LEU A 603 -4.69 -16.50 25.48
C LEU A 603 -6.09 -15.92 25.65
N ILE A 604 -6.24 -14.62 25.41
CA ILE A 604 -7.53 -13.94 25.38
C ILE A 604 -8.00 -13.93 23.93
N ALA A 605 -9.01 -14.74 23.64
CA ALA A 605 -9.48 -14.91 22.26
C ALA A 605 -10.99 -15.05 22.18
N THR A 606 -11.63 -14.37 21.21
CA THR A 606 -13.07 -14.50 20.94
C THR A 606 -13.44 -15.95 20.58
N HIS A 607 -14.71 -16.33 20.64
CA HIS A 607 -15.09 -17.70 20.27
C HIS A 607 -14.66 -18.07 18.84
N ARG A 608 -14.10 -19.28 18.65
CA ARG A 608 -13.56 -19.71 17.35
C ARG A 608 -14.61 -19.65 16.23
N ALA A 609 -15.90 -19.88 16.54
CA ALA A 609 -16.98 -19.78 15.55
C ALA A 609 -17.18 -18.37 14.97
N SER A 610 -16.90 -17.32 15.76
CA SER A 610 -17.03 -15.93 15.33
C SER A 610 -15.76 -15.36 14.70
N MET A 611 -14.60 -16.00 14.91
CA MET A 611 -13.33 -15.55 14.31
C MET A 611 -13.23 -15.74 12.78
N PRO A 612 -12.56 -14.81 12.07
CA PRO A 612 -12.07 -15.00 10.70
C PRO A 612 -11.10 -16.20 10.57
N ARG A 613 -10.94 -16.72 9.35
CA ARG A 613 -10.06 -17.88 9.08
C ARG A 613 -8.60 -17.62 9.50
N GLN A 614 -8.07 -16.44 9.17
CA GLN A 614 -6.68 -16.07 9.46
C GLN A 614 -6.37 -16.12 10.98
N LEU A 615 -7.29 -15.66 11.82
CA LEU A 615 -7.12 -15.70 13.28
C LEU A 615 -7.29 -17.10 13.85
N LYS A 616 -8.13 -17.95 13.24
CA LYS A 616 -8.22 -19.38 13.61
C LYS A 616 -6.90 -20.09 13.37
N ASP A 617 -6.30 -19.84 12.21
CA ASP A 617 -5.01 -20.42 11.83
C ASP A 617 -3.90 -19.93 12.80
N ALA A 618 -3.94 -18.65 13.20
CA ALA A 618 -3.05 -18.10 14.22
C ALA A 618 -3.26 -18.76 15.61
N GLU A 619 -4.50 -18.91 16.09
CA GLU A 619 -4.82 -19.59 17.35
C GLU A 619 -4.31 -21.04 17.35
N ASP A 620 -4.50 -21.78 16.27
CA ASP A 620 -4.02 -23.15 16.13
C ASP A 620 -2.48 -23.23 16.16
N ARG A 621 -1.81 -22.28 15.49
CA ARG A 621 -0.34 -22.17 15.50
C ARG A 621 0.19 -21.87 16.90
N ILE A 622 -0.45 -20.98 17.65
CA ILE A 622 -0.11 -20.66 19.05
C ILE A 622 -0.26 -21.90 19.92
N ARG A 623 -1.41 -22.56 19.87
CA ARG A 623 -1.68 -23.78 20.65
C ARG A 623 -0.65 -24.87 20.36
N THR A 624 -0.34 -25.07 19.09
CA THR A 624 0.64 -26.07 18.66
C THR A 624 2.04 -25.73 19.15
N LEU A 625 2.48 -24.48 19.01
CA LEU A 625 3.79 -24.03 19.45
C LEU A 625 3.96 -24.12 20.98
N LEU A 626 2.96 -23.67 21.74
CA LEU A 626 3.01 -23.71 23.21
C LEU A 626 2.98 -25.15 23.73
N ALA A 627 2.19 -26.03 23.11
CA ALA A 627 2.15 -27.45 23.45
C ALA A 627 3.49 -28.16 23.15
N ASP A 628 4.10 -27.89 21.99
CA ASP A 628 5.43 -28.42 21.63
C ASP A 628 6.52 -28.00 22.63
N ARG A 629 6.39 -26.81 23.22
CA ARG A 629 7.32 -26.25 24.21
C ARG A 629 6.94 -26.53 25.66
N ASN A 630 5.91 -27.33 25.91
CA ASN A 630 5.39 -27.63 27.26
C ASN A 630 5.04 -26.37 28.08
N ILE A 631 4.58 -25.30 27.43
CA ILE A 631 4.14 -24.07 28.09
C ILE A 631 2.65 -24.20 28.43
N PRO A 632 2.25 -24.14 29.72
CA PRO A 632 0.85 -24.20 30.10
C PRO A 632 0.05 -23.06 29.47
N LEU A 633 -1.02 -23.40 28.73
CA LEU A 633 -1.90 -22.44 28.07
C LEU A 633 -3.30 -22.46 28.71
N ARG A 634 -3.72 -21.33 29.27
CA ARG A 634 -5.12 -21.07 29.66
C ARG A 634 -5.78 -20.19 28.61
N VAL A 635 -6.99 -20.54 28.19
CA VAL A 635 -7.73 -19.75 27.19
C VAL A 635 -8.87 -19.05 27.88
N LEU A 636 -8.84 -17.72 27.88
CA LEU A 636 -9.87 -16.86 28.46
C LEU A 636 -10.75 -16.34 27.34
N ARG A 637 -12.07 -16.38 27.57
CA ARG A 637 -13.06 -15.87 26.62
C ARG A 637 -13.56 -14.52 27.12
N PRO A 638 -13.62 -13.48 26.27
CA PRO A 638 -14.08 -12.14 26.66
C PRO A 638 -15.45 -12.14 27.34
N ASP A 639 -16.36 -12.99 26.83
CA ASP A 639 -17.74 -13.13 27.34
C ASP A 639 -17.81 -13.66 28.78
N ALA A 640 -16.73 -14.29 29.27
CA ALA A 640 -16.62 -14.83 30.62
C ALA A 640 -15.85 -13.90 31.58
N LEU A 641 -15.37 -12.75 31.10
CA LEU A 641 -14.61 -11.78 31.90
C LEU A 641 -15.55 -10.78 32.56
N THR A 642 -15.33 -10.50 33.85
CA THR A 642 -16.02 -9.41 34.55
C THR A 642 -15.57 -8.04 34.02
N PRO A 643 -16.39 -6.97 34.11
CA PRO A 643 -16.02 -5.62 33.67
C PRO A 643 -14.67 -5.14 34.24
N ASP A 644 -14.40 -5.40 35.52
CA ASP A 644 -13.13 -5.03 36.18
C ASP A 644 -11.92 -5.74 35.56
N GLN A 645 -12.08 -7.02 35.19
CA GLN A 645 -11.03 -7.78 34.49
C GLN A 645 -10.82 -7.25 33.07
N GLN A 646 -11.90 -6.90 32.37
CA GLN A 646 -11.80 -6.30 31.04
C GLN A 646 -11.06 -4.96 31.09
N GLN A 647 -11.34 -4.14 32.10
CA GLN A 647 -10.65 -2.85 32.30
C GLN A 647 -9.19 -3.05 32.71
N THR A 648 -8.89 -4.06 33.54
CA THR A 648 -7.51 -4.45 33.86
C THR A 648 -6.74 -4.86 32.61
N PHE A 649 -7.30 -5.75 31.79
CA PHE A 649 -6.68 -6.16 30.52
C PHE A 649 -6.54 -4.99 29.54
N ALA A 650 -7.53 -4.11 29.45
CA ALA A 650 -7.44 -2.90 28.65
C ALA A 650 -6.30 -1.99 29.11
N SER A 651 -6.09 -1.84 30.43
CA SER A 651 -4.96 -1.09 30.98
C SER A 651 -3.59 -1.75 30.72
N GLU A 652 -3.55 -3.07 30.56
CA GLU A 652 -2.36 -3.82 30.14
C GLU A 652 -2.16 -3.84 28.60
N GLY A 653 -3.04 -3.20 27.83
CA GLY A 653 -2.97 -3.10 26.37
C GLY A 653 -3.72 -4.20 25.59
N LEU A 654 -4.40 -5.12 26.27
CA LEU A 654 -5.28 -6.10 25.64
C LEU A 654 -6.64 -5.46 25.37
N THR A 655 -6.90 -5.09 24.12
CA THR A 655 -8.16 -4.51 23.68
C THR A 655 -8.67 -5.23 22.43
N PRO A 656 -9.99 -5.23 22.17
CA PRO A 656 -10.53 -5.83 20.96
C PRO A 656 -10.18 -4.97 19.75
N PHE A 657 -9.76 -5.61 18.66
CA PHE A 657 -9.47 -4.93 17.40
C PHE A 657 -10.49 -5.32 16.31
N PRO A 658 -10.81 -4.42 15.38
CA PRO A 658 -11.76 -4.69 14.31
C PRO A 658 -11.14 -5.63 13.26
N VAL A 659 -11.92 -6.59 12.78
CA VAL A 659 -11.56 -7.42 11.62
C VAL A 659 -12.75 -7.52 10.66
N GLU A 660 -12.47 -7.39 9.37
CA GLU A 660 -13.48 -7.57 8.35
C GLU A 660 -13.78 -9.05 8.12
N ARG A 661 -15.07 -9.38 8.12
CA ARG A 661 -15.56 -10.72 7.81
C ARG A 661 -16.58 -10.62 6.69
N VAL A 662 -16.36 -11.40 5.64
CA VAL A 662 -17.39 -11.66 4.63
C VAL A 662 -18.44 -12.57 5.26
N LEU A 663 -19.57 -11.99 5.66
CA LEU A 663 -20.75 -12.68 6.16
C LEU A 663 -21.85 -12.53 5.10
N HIS A 664 -22.34 -13.64 4.55
CA HIS A 664 -23.39 -13.62 3.52
C HIS A 664 -23.05 -12.72 2.32
N ASP A 665 -21.79 -12.75 1.87
CA ASP A 665 -21.26 -11.91 0.78
C ASP A 665 -21.37 -10.39 1.05
N THR A 666 -21.52 -10.01 2.32
CA THR A 666 -21.38 -8.63 2.82
C THR A 666 -20.18 -8.52 3.74
N LEU A 667 -19.39 -7.44 3.60
CA LEU A 667 -18.29 -7.12 4.51
C LEU A 667 -18.89 -6.54 5.79
N ALA A 668 -18.73 -7.25 6.91
CA ALA A 668 -19.08 -6.76 8.23
C ALA A 668 -17.81 -6.64 9.08
N THR A 669 -17.59 -5.48 9.69
CA THR A 669 -16.51 -5.27 10.66
C THR A 669 -16.94 -5.85 12.01
N GLN A 670 -16.17 -6.78 12.54
CA GLN A 670 -16.40 -7.40 13.84
C GLN A 670 -15.20 -7.17 14.76
N TYR A 671 -15.45 -6.73 15.99
CA TYR A 671 -14.43 -6.64 17.03
C TYR A 671 -14.09 -8.02 17.57
N VAL A 672 -12.81 -8.37 17.52
CA VAL A 672 -12.29 -9.64 18.00
C VAL A 672 -11.14 -9.41 18.96
N TRP A 673 -11.08 -10.27 19.97
CA TRP A 673 -9.96 -10.37 20.88
C TRP A 673 -9.03 -11.45 20.35
N SER A 674 -7.74 -11.15 20.27
CA SER A 674 -6.67 -12.10 19.93
C SER A 674 -5.35 -11.55 20.49
N GLY A 675 -5.12 -11.77 21.79
CA GLY A 675 -3.94 -11.28 22.50
C GLY A 675 -3.40 -12.32 23.48
N LEU A 676 -2.09 -12.29 23.73
CA LEU A 676 -1.38 -13.27 24.55
C LEU A 676 -0.77 -12.58 25.77
N ARG A 677 -1.12 -13.07 26.95
CA ARG A 677 -0.48 -12.66 28.20
C ARG A 677 0.47 -13.76 28.64
N LEU A 678 1.72 -13.40 28.88
CA LEU A 678 2.78 -14.29 29.32
C LEU A 678 3.12 -13.98 30.78
N LEU A 679 3.20 -15.02 31.59
CA LEU A 679 3.38 -14.96 33.03
C LEU A 679 4.65 -15.72 33.40
N SER A 680 5.50 -15.08 34.20
CA SER A 680 6.65 -15.71 34.86
C SER A 680 6.72 -15.16 36.28
N ASP A 681 6.59 -16.03 37.28
CA ASP A 681 6.53 -15.69 38.70
C ASP A 681 5.44 -14.65 39.04
N LYS A 682 5.83 -13.42 39.42
CA LYS A 682 4.93 -12.28 39.73
C LYS A 682 4.89 -11.23 38.61
N ARG A 683 5.55 -11.46 37.48
CA ARG A 683 5.61 -10.51 36.36
C ARG A 683 4.77 -11.02 35.20
N SER A 684 4.09 -10.09 34.53
CA SER A 684 3.30 -10.35 33.34
C SER A 684 3.80 -9.50 32.18
N MET A 685 3.59 -9.98 30.97
CA MET A 685 3.81 -9.22 29.75
C MET A 685 2.74 -9.55 28.74
N VAL A 686 2.30 -8.52 28.03
CA VAL A 686 1.20 -8.61 27.08
C VAL A 686 1.72 -8.42 25.66
N VAL A 687 1.33 -9.35 24.80
CA VAL A 687 1.35 -9.19 23.34
C VAL A 687 -0.07 -8.78 22.92
N PRO A 688 -0.29 -7.52 22.53
CA PRO A 688 -1.63 -6.95 22.38
C PRO A 688 -2.40 -7.51 21.17
N ARG A 689 -1.70 -7.85 20.09
CA ARG A 689 -2.29 -8.32 18.83
C ARG A 689 -1.57 -9.56 18.30
N LEU A 690 -2.34 -10.61 18.04
CA LEU A 690 -1.87 -11.83 17.39
C LEU A 690 -2.63 -12.04 16.08
N ASP A 691 -1.89 -12.07 14.99
CA ASP A 691 -2.36 -12.36 13.65
C ASP A 691 -1.41 -13.30 12.89
N GLN A 692 -1.68 -13.54 11.61
CA GLN A 692 -0.84 -14.40 10.77
C GLN A 692 0.57 -13.86 10.50
N HIS A 693 0.79 -12.55 10.69
CA HIS A 693 2.06 -11.87 10.43
C HIS A 693 2.94 -11.75 11.69
N THR A 694 2.39 -12.13 12.84
CA THR A 694 3.05 -12.02 14.14
C THR A 694 4.21 -13.01 14.26
N HIS A 695 5.39 -12.54 14.68
CA HIS A 695 6.58 -13.35 14.91
C HIS A 695 6.52 -14.06 16.26
N LEU A 696 5.59 -15.00 16.41
CA LEU A 696 5.28 -15.62 17.69
C LEU A 696 6.51 -16.23 18.39
N GLU A 697 7.37 -16.93 17.66
CA GLU A 697 8.59 -17.53 18.23
C GLU A 697 9.53 -16.45 18.79
N PHE A 698 9.70 -15.33 18.08
CA PHE A 698 10.47 -14.19 18.57
C PHE A 698 9.81 -13.57 19.80
N LEU A 699 8.50 -13.30 19.77
CA LEU A 699 7.80 -12.64 20.87
C LEU A 699 7.84 -13.48 22.15
N LEU A 700 7.76 -14.81 22.06
CA LEU A 700 7.93 -15.69 23.21
C LEU A 700 9.35 -15.60 23.79
N ALA A 701 10.37 -15.61 22.94
CA ALA A 701 11.77 -15.49 23.37
C ALA A 701 12.06 -14.10 23.98
N ALA A 702 11.63 -13.03 23.31
CA ALA A 702 11.80 -11.65 23.75
C ALA A 702 11.05 -11.36 25.05
N ALA A 703 9.83 -11.90 25.20
CA ALA A 703 9.06 -11.79 26.42
C ALA A 703 9.71 -12.57 27.58
N SER A 704 10.15 -13.81 27.33
CA SER A 704 10.89 -14.58 28.35
C SER A 704 12.13 -13.83 28.82
N HIS A 705 12.92 -13.29 27.88
CA HIS A 705 14.11 -12.50 28.17
C HIS A 705 13.78 -11.25 29.01
N SER A 706 12.76 -10.48 28.61
CA SER A 706 12.39 -9.25 29.33
C SER A 706 11.76 -9.54 30.71
N LEU A 707 11.04 -10.66 30.89
CA LEU A 707 10.53 -11.09 32.20
C LEU A 707 11.68 -11.46 33.16
N GLN A 708 12.70 -12.15 32.67
CA GLN A 708 13.90 -12.51 33.43
C GLN A 708 14.71 -11.28 33.84
N GLN A 709 14.98 -10.38 32.88
CA GLN A 709 15.72 -9.14 33.14
C GLN A 709 14.92 -8.13 33.98
N GLY A 710 13.59 -8.24 34.01
CA GLY A 710 12.71 -7.33 34.76
C GLY A 710 12.52 -5.97 34.11
N ARG A 711 12.94 -5.81 32.85
CA ARG A 711 12.74 -4.62 32.03
C ARG A 711 12.58 -5.02 30.56
N LYS A 712 11.83 -4.22 29.81
CA LYS A 712 11.81 -4.31 28.34
C LYS A 712 13.10 -3.74 27.76
N MET A 713 13.46 -4.17 26.55
CA MET A 713 14.54 -3.52 25.81
C MET A 713 14.12 -2.11 25.42
N ARG A 714 14.95 -1.12 25.72
CA ARG A 714 14.69 0.29 25.47
C ARG A 714 15.27 0.72 24.14
N VAL A 715 14.41 1.25 23.27
CA VAL A 715 14.78 1.80 21.97
C VAL A 715 14.57 3.30 21.99
N ALA A 716 15.66 4.06 21.96
CA ALA A 716 15.58 5.51 21.85
C ALA A 716 15.50 5.92 20.38
N VAL A 717 14.43 6.61 19.99
CA VAL A 717 14.16 7.03 18.61
C VAL A 717 14.37 8.54 18.47
N ILE A 718 15.34 8.91 17.64
CA ILE A 718 15.57 10.29 17.21
C ILE A 718 14.92 10.45 15.83
N SER A 719 13.89 11.30 15.76
CA SER A 719 13.33 11.75 14.48
C SER A 719 13.13 13.26 14.51
N ASP A 720 13.59 13.96 13.46
CA ASP A 720 13.28 15.37 13.25
C ASP A 720 12.11 15.49 12.28
N LEU A 721 11.34 16.57 12.44
CA LEU A 721 10.19 16.84 11.60
C LEU A 721 10.66 17.27 10.20
N PRO A 722 9.98 16.85 9.12
CA PRO A 722 10.28 17.38 7.81
C PRO A 722 10.10 18.89 7.81
N ARG A 723 11.18 19.61 7.47
CA ARG A 723 11.15 21.07 7.28
C ARG A 723 11.17 21.34 5.79
N LEU A 724 10.41 22.36 5.38
CA LEU A 724 10.56 22.93 4.04
C LEU A 724 12.01 23.38 3.84
N SER A 725 12.56 23.14 2.65
CA SER A 725 13.88 23.66 2.31
C SER A 725 13.87 25.19 2.37
N PRO A 726 15.01 25.87 2.59
CA PRO A 726 15.06 27.33 2.56
C PRO A 726 14.51 27.92 1.25
N ALA A 727 14.71 27.23 0.13
CA ALA A 727 14.19 27.64 -1.18
C ALA A 727 12.66 27.58 -1.25
N GLU A 728 12.04 26.51 -0.76
CA GLU A 728 10.57 26.40 -0.72
C GLU A 728 9.97 27.30 0.35
N ALA A 729 10.59 27.40 1.53
CA ALA A 729 10.15 28.32 2.57
C ALA A 729 10.14 29.76 2.02
N LEU A 730 11.17 30.14 1.25
CA LEU A 730 11.25 31.43 0.59
C LEU A 730 10.19 31.60 -0.52
N GLU A 731 10.12 30.65 -1.46
CA GLU A 731 9.26 30.72 -2.64
C GLU A 731 7.76 30.61 -2.29
N ASP A 732 7.44 29.70 -1.38
CA ASP A 732 6.07 29.25 -1.14
C ASP A 732 5.42 30.03 -0.02
N TYR A 733 6.22 30.53 0.93
CA TYR A 733 5.71 31.15 2.15
C TYR A 733 6.22 32.57 2.34
N GLN A 734 7.53 32.80 2.48
CA GLN A 734 8.08 34.10 2.85
C GLN A 734 7.77 35.18 1.80
N LYS A 735 7.93 34.90 0.50
CA LYS A 735 7.55 35.82 -0.59
C LYS A 735 6.06 36.18 -0.60
N LYS A 736 5.22 35.33 0.00
CA LYS A 736 3.76 35.51 0.08
C LYS A 736 3.30 36.05 1.44
N GLY A 737 4.24 36.42 2.33
CA GLY A 737 3.95 36.87 3.69
C GLY A 737 3.37 35.77 4.60
N LEU A 738 3.61 34.49 4.27
CA LEU A 738 3.11 33.33 5.00
C LEU A 738 4.23 32.71 5.86
N ILE A 739 3.84 32.02 6.92
CA ILE A 739 4.74 31.22 7.76
C ILE A 739 4.75 29.79 7.22
N ALA A 740 5.93 29.22 7.03
CA ALA A 740 6.09 27.86 6.56
C ALA A 740 5.54 26.84 7.59
N PRO A 741 4.69 25.88 7.20
CA PRO A 741 4.24 24.79 8.06
C PRO A 741 5.44 23.95 8.49
N GLY A 742 5.49 23.64 9.77
CA GLY A 742 6.34 22.66 10.38
C GLY A 742 5.72 21.28 10.18
N GLY A 743 6.54 20.34 9.73
CA GLY A 743 6.09 19.00 9.39
C GLY A 743 5.45 18.24 10.55
N THR A 744 4.71 17.20 10.17
CA THR A 744 4.14 16.19 11.06
C THR A 744 5.19 15.13 11.39
N ASP A 745 4.96 14.31 12.42
CA ASP A 745 5.87 13.19 12.71
C ASP A 745 5.68 12.08 11.67
N VAL A 746 6.56 12.06 10.68
CA VAL A 746 6.51 11.09 9.57
C VAL A 746 7.01 9.70 9.93
N TYR A 747 7.38 9.45 11.19
CA TYR A 747 7.86 8.16 11.70
C TYR A 747 7.04 7.65 12.89
N SER A 748 5.79 8.09 13.04
CA SER A 748 4.90 7.64 14.12
C SER A 748 4.59 6.15 14.02
N ASP A 749 4.34 5.64 12.82
CA ASP A 749 3.90 4.26 12.59
C ASP A 749 5.03 3.28 12.91
N LEU A 750 6.26 3.71 12.66
CA LEU A 750 7.46 3.01 13.07
C LEU A 750 7.55 2.85 14.59
N LYS A 751 7.25 3.92 15.35
CA LYS A 751 7.30 3.89 16.82
C LYS A 751 6.22 2.97 17.38
N ALA A 752 5.03 3.01 16.81
CA ALA A 752 3.93 2.10 17.14
C ALA A 752 4.29 0.64 16.85
N LEU A 753 4.87 0.36 15.68
CA LEU A 753 5.35 -0.97 15.29
C LEU A 753 6.35 -1.54 16.31
N LEU A 754 7.29 -0.72 16.79
CA LEU A 754 8.25 -1.17 17.81
C LEU A 754 7.56 -1.43 19.16
N ALA A 755 6.62 -0.59 19.58
CA ALA A 755 5.87 -0.81 20.81
C ALA A 755 5.08 -2.14 20.79
N ASP A 756 4.47 -2.48 19.64
CA ASP A 756 3.75 -3.75 19.42
C ASP A 756 4.67 -4.98 19.54
N TYR A 757 5.97 -4.83 19.27
CA TYR A 757 7.00 -5.88 19.37
C TYR A 757 7.71 -5.92 20.73
N LEU A 758 7.06 -5.42 21.78
CA LEU A 758 7.50 -5.46 23.18
C LEU A 758 8.71 -4.56 23.51
N TYR A 759 9.02 -3.57 22.68
CA TYR A 759 10.05 -2.58 22.97
C TYR A 759 9.51 -1.43 23.83
N ASP A 760 10.35 -0.88 24.71
CA ASP A 760 10.11 0.38 25.41
C ASP A 760 10.65 1.54 24.56
N VAL A 761 9.76 2.22 23.84
CA VAL A 761 10.13 3.22 22.83
C VAL A 761 10.17 4.62 23.45
N HIS A 762 11.34 5.26 23.43
CA HIS A 762 11.53 6.62 23.97
C HIS A 762 11.88 7.59 22.86
N TYR A 763 11.13 8.68 22.72
CA TYR A 763 11.43 9.72 21.75
C TYR A 763 12.48 10.70 22.29
N ILE A 764 13.53 10.96 21.51
CA ILE A 764 14.52 12.01 21.80
C ILE A 764 14.26 13.19 20.89
N ASN A 765 13.94 14.34 21.47
CA ASN A 765 13.78 15.59 20.74
C ASN A 765 15.16 16.10 20.24
N PRO A 766 15.38 16.25 18.92
CA PRO A 766 16.66 16.71 18.39
C PRO A 766 17.10 18.11 18.85
N ARG A 767 16.17 18.99 19.22
CA ARG A 767 16.47 20.37 19.66
C ARG A 767 16.91 20.48 21.11
N THR A 768 16.44 19.57 21.95
CA THR A 768 16.76 19.51 23.38
C THR A 768 17.09 18.07 23.75
N PRO A 769 18.12 17.49 23.13
CA PRO A 769 18.30 16.06 23.20
C PRO A 769 18.80 15.67 24.58
N SER A 770 18.03 14.80 25.22
CA SER A 770 18.38 14.14 26.46
C SER A 770 18.28 12.64 26.24
N MET A 771 19.36 11.93 26.53
CA MET A 771 19.40 10.48 26.40
C MET A 771 18.92 9.84 27.71
N PRO A 772 17.91 8.95 27.67
CA PRO A 772 17.52 8.16 28.84
C PRO A 772 18.69 7.33 29.38
N SER A 773 18.70 7.07 30.68
CA SER A 773 19.75 6.32 31.35
C SER A 773 19.50 4.82 31.28
N ASP A 774 20.03 4.11 30.26
CA ASP A 774 19.87 2.64 29.96
C ASP A 774 19.42 2.30 28.50
N VAL A 775 19.73 3.13 27.50
CA VAL A 775 19.34 2.85 26.11
C VAL A 775 20.06 1.62 25.56
N ASP A 776 19.31 0.61 25.11
CA ASP A 776 19.89 -0.59 24.48
C ASP A 776 20.19 -0.37 22.98
N VAL A 777 19.29 0.33 22.28
CA VAL A 777 19.42 0.65 20.85
C VAL A 777 19.05 2.10 20.58
N LEU A 778 19.93 2.81 19.87
CA LEU A 778 19.67 4.15 19.36
C LEU A 778 19.24 4.09 17.90
N LEU A 779 18.02 4.52 17.59
CA LEU A 779 17.49 4.59 16.24
C LEU A 779 17.42 6.05 15.80
N TRP A 780 18.15 6.42 14.75
CA TRP A 780 18.16 7.79 14.23
C TRP A 780 17.67 7.84 12.78
N MET A 781 16.50 8.45 12.59
CA MET A 781 15.90 8.64 11.29
C MET A 781 16.20 10.04 10.74
N GLN A 782 16.91 10.07 9.61
CA GLN A 782 17.28 11.24 8.84
C GLN A 782 18.03 12.31 9.66
N PRO A 783 19.35 12.17 9.86
CA PRO A 783 20.22 13.20 10.46
C PRO A 783 20.16 14.54 9.71
N ARG A 784 19.31 15.48 10.14
CA ARG A 784 19.19 16.81 9.50
C ARG A 784 20.30 17.77 9.95
N ARG A 785 20.30 18.97 9.38
CA ARG A 785 21.22 20.05 9.76
C ARG A 785 21.07 20.44 11.24
N ASP A 786 22.17 20.90 11.82
CA ASP A 786 22.31 21.36 13.20
C ASP A 786 22.22 20.22 14.23
N SER A 787 22.61 19.01 13.82
CA SER A 787 22.59 17.79 14.65
C SER A 787 23.77 17.65 15.60
N GLY A 788 24.51 18.73 15.87
CA GLY A 788 25.74 18.69 16.66
C GLY A 788 25.59 18.00 18.02
N PRO A 789 24.62 18.39 18.86
CA PRO A 789 24.37 17.73 20.14
C PRO A 789 24.04 16.22 20.00
N ILE A 790 23.30 15.83 18.96
CA ILE A 790 22.99 14.42 18.68
C ILE A 790 24.24 13.64 18.25
N LEU A 791 25.14 14.24 17.45
CA LEU A 791 26.41 13.60 17.06
C LEU A 791 27.28 13.28 18.27
N LEU A 792 27.33 14.18 19.26
CA LEU A 792 28.04 13.93 20.52
C LEU A 792 27.40 12.78 21.32
N LEU A 793 26.07 12.72 21.38
CA LEU A 793 25.34 11.63 22.03
C LEU A 793 25.58 10.28 21.33
N LEU A 794 25.50 10.25 19.99
CA LEU A 794 25.78 9.05 19.19
C LEU A 794 27.21 8.57 19.39
N GLY A 795 28.20 9.48 19.30
CA GLY A 795 29.61 9.15 19.46
C GLY A 795 29.92 8.57 20.85
N ARG A 796 29.37 9.18 21.91
CA ARG A 796 29.51 8.67 23.27
C ARG A 796 28.83 7.30 23.44
N HIS A 797 27.61 7.15 22.92
CA HIS A 797 26.87 5.88 22.99
C HIS A 797 27.64 4.73 22.33
N LEU A 798 28.15 4.94 21.11
CA LEU A 798 28.94 3.95 20.38
C LEU A 798 30.29 3.64 21.04
N ALA A 799 30.97 4.66 21.58
CA ALA A 799 32.24 4.49 22.32
C ALA A 799 32.07 3.66 23.60
N GLN A 800 30.89 3.69 24.21
CA GLN A 800 30.48 2.88 25.36
C GLN A 800 29.91 1.50 24.97
N GLY A 801 30.21 1.01 23.76
CA GLY A 801 29.73 -0.29 23.28
C GLY A 801 28.24 -0.32 22.92
N GLY A 802 27.58 0.84 22.91
CA GLY A 802 26.21 0.99 22.48
C GLY A 802 26.02 0.64 21.02
N LYS A 803 24.75 0.39 20.66
CA LYS A 803 24.35 -0.01 19.33
C LYS A 803 23.43 1.03 18.72
N ALA A 804 23.65 1.34 17.44
CA ALA A 804 22.86 2.35 16.73
C ALA A 804 22.46 1.90 15.33
N ILE A 805 21.28 2.33 14.90
CA ILE A 805 20.77 2.16 13.54
C ILE A 805 20.49 3.57 13.00
N VAL A 806 21.06 3.91 11.86
CA VAL A 806 20.88 5.24 11.25
C VAL A 806 20.47 5.10 9.79
N ALA A 807 19.28 5.61 9.48
CA ALA A 807 18.76 5.71 8.12
C ALA A 807 18.91 7.13 7.60
N MET A 808 19.50 7.30 6.41
CA MET A 808 19.87 8.60 5.88
C MET A 808 19.86 8.64 4.35
N GLN A 809 19.55 9.81 3.80
CA GLN A 809 19.60 10.09 2.36
C GLN A 809 19.91 11.57 2.10
N HIS A 810 20.56 11.89 0.99
CA HIS A 810 20.89 13.27 0.63
C HIS A 810 19.76 13.99 -0.09
N PHE A 811 18.89 13.25 -0.78
CA PHE A 811 17.89 13.84 -1.67
C PHE A 811 16.49 13.26 -1.44
N ASN A 812 15.48 14.13 -1.56
CA ASN A 812 14.09 13.77 -1.82
C ASN A 812 13.77 14.32 -3.22
N ILE A 813 13.21 13.53 -4.15
CA ILE A 813 13.03 13.99 -5.54
C ILE A 813 11.57 14.40 -5.78
N GLN A 814 11.36 15.70 -6.01
CA GLN A 814 10.04 16.26 -6.30
C GLN A 814 9.73 16.25 -7.80
N GLN A 815 8.50 15.91 -8.15
CA GLN A 815 8.00 15.97 -9.51
C GLN A 815 7.20 17.25 -9.74
N ARG A 816 7.52 17.98 -10.81
CA ARG A 816 6.81 19.22 -11.16
C ARG A 816 6.49 19.26 -12.65
N GLN A 817 5.33 19.81 -12.99
CA GLN A 817 4.91 20.09 -14.37
C GLN A 817 4.58 21.58 -14.50
N TYR A 818 5.12 22.23 -15.54
CA TYR A 818 4.92 23.66 -15.79
C TYR A 818 4.23 23.89 -17.13
N ARG A 819 3.26 24.81 -17.16
CA ARG A 819 2.57 25.19 -18.41
C ARG A 819 3.54 25.69 -19.48
N GLY A 820 4.53 26.50 -19.11
CA GLY A 820 5.50 27.10 -20.05
C GLY A 820 6.41 26.09 -20.78
N SER A 821 6.58 24.89 -20.23
CA SER A 821 7.34 23.79 -20.85
C SER A 821 6.45 22.72 -21.48
N GLY A 822 5.16 23.00 -21.72
CA GLY A 822 4.23 22.02 -22.26
C GLY A 822 3.83 20.93 -21.27
N PHE A 823 3.88 21.24 -19.96
CA PHE A 823 3.66 20.30 -18.85
C PHE A 823 4.61 19.09 -18.84
N GLN A 824 5.81 19.22 -19.42
CA GLN A 824 6.85 18.22 -19.24
C GLN A 824 7.19 18.06 -17.76
N THR A 825 7.11 16.82 -17.25
CA THR A 825 7.56 16.48 -15.90
C THR A 825 9.06 16.73 -15.77
N VAL A 826 9.44 17.58 -14.84
CA VAL A 826 10.82 17.79 -14.40
C VAL A 826 10.98 17.26 -12.97
N TYR A 827 12.19 16.79 -12.68
CA TYR A 827 12.52 16.17 -11.40
C TYR A 827 13.54 17.04 -10.67
N TRP A 828 13.25 17.39 -9.42
CA TRP A 828 14.13 18.21 -8.59
C TRP A 828 14.61 17.45 -7.37
N PRO A 829 15.92 17.11 -7.31
CA PRO A 829 16.54 16.59 -6.10
C PRO A 829 16.59 17.68 -5.03
N GLN A 830 15.68 17.61 -4.07
CA GLN A 830 15.62 18.48 -2.89
C GLN A 830 16.65 18.00 -1.86
N PRO A 831 17.69 18.80 -1.54
CA PRO A 831 18.70 18.40 -0.57
C PRO A 831 18.12 18.31 0.84
N GLN A 832 18.46 17.23 1.57
CA GLN A 832 18.05 17.03 2.97
C GLN A 832 19.12 17.46 3.99
N PHE A 833 20.28 17.95 3.55
CA PHE A 833 21.40 18.46 4.37
C PHE A 833 21.76 17.52 5.54
N GLN A 834 22.53 16.47 5.25
CA GLN A 834 22.90 15.45 6.23
C GLN A 834 24.18 15.79 7.00
N ASP A 835 24.11 15.85 8.33
CA ASP A 835 25.27 16.22 9.17
C ASP A 835 26.09 15.01 9.65
N LEU A 836 25.55 13.79 9.57
CA LEU A 836 26.25 12.58 10.04
C LEU A 836 27.52 12.27 9.23
N ASP A 837 27.59 12.69 7.97
CA ASP A 837 28.77 12.48 7.12
C ASP A 837 30.07 13.02 7.76
N ARG A 838 29.98 14.07 8.59
CA ARG A 838 31.11 14.61 9.37
C ARG A 838 31.69 13.60 10.36
N TYR A 839 30.84 12.75 10.94
CA TYR A 839 31.25 11.69 11.87
C TYR A 839 31.73 10.45 11.12
N LEU A 840 31.04 10.03 10.05
CA LEU A 840 31.39 8.84 9.26
C LEU A 840 32.77 8.94 8.60
N LYS A 841 33.12 10.14 8.10
CA LYS A 841 34.43 10.42 7.51
C LYS A 841 35.59 10.27 8.49
N LEU A 842 35.34 10.28 9.80
CA LEU A 842 36.38 10.01 10.79
C LEU A 842 36.86 8.57 10.76
N PHE A 843 36.27 7.64 10.02
CA PHE A 843 36.72 6.25 9.98
C PHE A 843 36.51 5.58 8.61
N GLY A 844 36.55 6.37 7.52
CA GLY A 844 36.55 5.83 6.16
C GLY A 844 35.19 5.47 5.59
N VAL A 845 34.11 6.10 6.08
CA VAL A 845 32.78 5.92 5.51
C VAL A 845 32.28 7.25 4.95
N GLU A 846 31.89 7.25 3.69
CA GLU A 846 31.30 8.41 3.02
C GLU A 846 29.90 8.08 2.49
N GLN A 847 28.96 8.98 2.74
CA GLN A 847 27.66 8.94 2.07
C GLN A 847 27.76 9.74 0.76
N ALA A 848 27.82 9.05 -0.37
CA ALA A 848 28.02 9.71 -1.68
C ALA A 848 26.88 10.69 -2.00
N ARG A 849 27.24 11.95 -2.25
CA ARG A 849 26.29 13.04 -2.55
C ARG A 849 25.95 13.11 -4.04
N GLU A 850 25.23 12.11 -4.51
CA GLU A 850 24.78 11.96 -5.89
C GLU A 850 23.40 11.31 -5.95
N VAL A 851 22.70 11.45 -7.08
CA VAL A 851 21.44 10.74 -7.32
C VAL A 851 21.80 9.36 -7.86
N LEU A 852 21.42 8.32 -7.12
CA LEU A 852 21.67 6.93 -7.50
C LEU A 852 20.51 6.38 -8.32
N PHE A 853 20.85 5.57 -9.31
CA PHE A 853 19.93 4.92 -10.22
C PHE A 853 20.28 3.44 -10.33
N ASP A 854 19.26 2.61 -10.54
CA ASP A 854 19.40 1.19 -10.81
C ASP A 854 18.41 0.78 -11.91
N ARG A 855 18.80 -0.21 -12.71
CA ARG A 855 17.90 -0.84 -13.68
C ARG A 855 16.80 -1.67 -13.00
N THR A 856 17.07 -2.16 -11.80
CA THR A 856 16.08 -2.80 -10.93
C THR A 856 15.25 -1.73 -10.22
N GLN A 857 14.15 -1.32 -10.85
CA GLN A 857 13.24 -0.30 -10.34
C GLN A 857 11.86 -0.87 -9.99
N SER A 858 11.13 -0.18 -9.10
CA SER A 858 9.71 -0.42 -8.88
C SER A 858 8.90 0.86 -9.08
N HIS A 859 7.59 0.69 -9.06
CA HIS A 859 6.64 1.78 -9.06
C HIS A 859 6.36 2.29 -7.65
N LEU A 860 6.01 3.57 -7.57
CA LEU A 860 5.49 4.23 -6.37
C LEU A 860 4.47 5.29 -6.82
N ASP A 861 3.43 5.48 -6.02
CA ASP A 861 2.47 6.55 -6.24
C ASP A 861 3.05 7.83 -5.59
N LEU A 862 3.41 8.83 -6.40
CA LEU A 862 4.03 10.07 -5.96
C LEU A 862 3.15 11.28 -6.29
N GLU A 863 3.09 12.26 -5.39
CA GLU A 863 2.40 13.53 -5.66
C GLU A 863 3.20 14.37 -6.67
N THR A 864 2.60 14.64 -7.83
CA THR A 864 3.17 15.51 -8.87
C THR A 864 2.55 16.89 -8.77
N GLN A 865 3.39 17.91 -8.58
CA GLN A 865 2.93 19.30 -8.57
C GLN A 865 2.68 19.77 -10.01
N VAL A 866 1.40 20.00 -10.36
CA VAL A 866 1.00 20.53 -11.67
C VAL A 866 0.66 22.00 -11.54
N ASN A 867 1.45 22.87 -12.16
CA ASN A 867 1.22 24.31 -12.16
C ASN A 867 0.30 24.68 -13.34
N ARG A 868 -0.97 24.23 -13.30
CA ARG A 868 -1.99 24.59 -14.29
C ARG A 868 -2.50 25.99 -14.09
N THR A 869 -2.70 26.44 -12.85
CA THR A 869 -3.25 27.77 -12.52
C THR A 869 -2.28 28.56 -11.62
N ALA A 870 -2.71 29.71 -11.09
CA ALA A 870 -1.95 30.44 -10.06
C ALA A 870 -1.89 29.67 -8.73
N VAL A 871 -2.77 28.68 -8.56
CA VAL A 871 -2.78 27.74 -7.44
C VAL A 871 -2.06 26.47 -7.87
N ARG A 872 -1.29 25.88 -6.94
CA ARG A 872 -0.58 24.62 -7.19
C ARG A 872 -1.56 23.47 -7.04
N GLU A 873 -1.64 22.62 -8.05
CA GLU A 873 -2.40 21.38 -8.00
C GLU A 873 -1.42 20.24 -7.73
N TYR A 874 -1.82 19.25 -6.93
CA TYR A 874 -1.04 18.05 -6.65
C TYR A 874 -1.84 16.84 -7.14
N ASP A 875 -1.33 16.17 -8.16
CA ASP A 875 -1.97 15.01 -8.76
C ASP A 875 -1.15 13.76 -8.39
N PRO A 876 -1.73 12.75 -7.73
CA PRO A 876 -1.03 11.49 -7.48
C PRO A 876 -0.76 10.79 -8.81
N GLN A 877 0.49 10.41 -9.06
CA GLN A 877 0.91 9.72 -10.26
C GLN A 877 1.71 8.47 -9.93
N LYS A 878 1.32 7.36 -10.54
CA LYS A 878 2.02 6.08 -10.44
C LYS A 878 3.24 6.09 -11.34
N VAL A 879 4.41 6.34 -10.75
CA VAL A 879 5.67 6.45 -11.50
C VAL A 879 6.56 5.24 -11.28
N ALA A 880 7.38 4.92 -12.27
CA ALA A 880 8.38 3.85 -12.18
C ALA A 880 9.71 4.36 -12.74
N LEU A 881 10.51 4.92 -11.84
CA LEU A 881 11.74 5.67 -12.17
C LEU A 881 12.97 4.96 -11.63
N PRO A 882 14.14 5.10 -12.30
CA PRO A 882 15.34 4.32 -11.96
C PRO A 882 15.95 4.66 -10.60
N PHE A 883 15.56 5.78 -9.99
CA PHE A 883 15.94 6.13 -8.61
C PHE A 883 14.99 5.55 -7.54
N LEU A 884 13.95 4.80 -7.93
CA LEU A 884 13.08 4.02 -7.06
C LEU A 884 13.60 2.57 -7.03
N ILE A 885 14.73 2.38 -6.35
CA ILE A 885 15.57 1.19 -6.47
C ILE A 885 14.91 0.01 -5.75
N ARG A 886 14.59 -1.04 -6.50
CA ARG A 886 14.09 -2.31 -5.96
C ARG A 886 15.27 -3.23 -5.69
N ALA A 887 15.69 -3.32 -4.44
CA ALA A 887 16.68 -4.31 -4.03
C ALA A 887 15.99 -5.67 -3.88
N VAL A 888 16.40 -6.66 -4.67
CA VAL A 888 15.88 -8.04 -4.61
C VAL A 888 16.76 -8.94 -3.76
N GLY A 889 16.17 -10.00 -3.19
CA GLY A 889 16.86 -10.88 -2.23
C GLY A 889 18.19 -11.50 -2.69
N GLN A 890 18.46 -11.59 -4.01
CA GLN A 890 19.75 -12.05 -4.53
C GLN A 890 20.92 -11.11 -4.20
N HIS A 891 20.65 -9.82 -3.96
CA HIS A 891 21.65 -8.80 -3.66
C HIS A 891 21.81 -8.57 -2.15
N TYR A 892 21.28 -9.49 -1.33
CA TYR A 892 21.36 -9.43 0.12
C TYR A 892 22.43 -10.38 0.64
N ASP A 893 22.97 -10.07 1.81
CA ASP A 893 23.77 -11.01 2.55
C ASP A 893 22.88 -12.08 3.19
N HIS A 894 23.04 -13.34 2.77
CA HIS A 894 22.28 -14.47 3.31
C HIS A 894 22.82 -14.99 4.64
N THR A 895 24.04 -14.58 5.03
CA THR A 895 24.67 -15.00 6.28
C THR A 895 24.09 -14.26 7.47
N SER A 896 23.81 -12.96 7.33
CA SER A 896 23.26 -12.11 8.39
C SER A 896 21.81 -12.48 8.73
N ALA A 897 21.51 -12.57 10.03
CA ALA A 897 20.14 -12.72 10.51
C ALA A 897 19.23 -11.52 10.16
N ILE A 898 19.81 -10.36 9.83
CA ILE A 898 19.04 -9.16 9.47
C ILE A 898 18.34 -9.33 8.12
N THR A 899 19.05 -9.91 7.15
CA THR A 899 18.64 -9.98 5.74
C THR A 899 18.29 -11.40 5.28
N ARG A 900 18.54 -12.42 6.11
CA ARG A 900 18.12 -13.79 5.81
C ARG A 900 16.59 -13.87 5.75
N HIS A 901 16.08 -14.55 4.73
CA HIS A 901 14.65 -14.66 4.39
C HIS A 901 13.93 -13.32 4.16
N LEU A 902 14.61 -12.16 4.18
CA LEU A 902 14.01 -10.87 3.91
C LEU A 902 13.47 -10.82 2.46
N GLY A 903 12.24 -10.32 2.30
CA GLY A 903 11.65 -10.02 1.01
C GLY A 903 12.20 -8.72 0.41
N ASP A 904 11.70 -8.38 -0.77
CA ASP A 904 12.17 -7.21 -1.52
C ASP A 904 12.05 -5.90 -0.72
N GLN A 905 12.98 -4.98 -0.95
CA GLN A 905 13.02 -3.65 -0.34
C GLN A 905 12.99 -2.59 -1.45
N LEU A 906 12.27 -1.50 -1.22
CA LEU A 906 12.24 -0.33 -2.09
C LEU A 906 13.06 0.80 -1.45
N PHE A 907 14.26 1.02 -1.96
CA PHE A 907 15.10 2.16 -1.60
C PHE A 907 14.62 3.38 -2.41
N ILE A 908 13.69 4.11 -1.82
CA ILE A 908 13.12 5.34 -2.41
C ILE A 908 14.18 6.44 -2.32
N TRP A 909 14.63 6.92 -3.48
CA TRP A 909 15.72 7.89 -3.63
C TRP A 909 16.99 7.47 -2.86
N GLY A 910 17.28 6.17 -2.88
CA GLY A 910 18.36 5.59 -2.09
C GLY A 910 19.73 6.22 -2.38
N ASN A 911 20.56 6.31 -1.35
CA ASN A 911 21.95 6.73 -1.43
C ASN A 911 22.87 5.53 -1.20
N ARG A 912 23.96 5.45 -1.97
CA ARG A 912 25.00 4.46 -1.73
C ARG A 912 25.99 4.91 -0.65
N LEU A 913 26.58 3.95 0.03
CA LEU A 913 27.67 4.14 0.98
C LEU A 913 29.00 3.77 0.30
N ALA A 914 29.96 4.70 0.31
CA ALA A 914 31.33 4.44 -0.08
C ALA A 914 32.12 4.03 1.17
N LEU A 915 32.67 2.82 1.15
CA LEU A 915 33.41 2.24 2.28
C LEU A 915 34.89 2.11 1.90
N ASP A 916 35.77 2.82 2.61
CA ASP A 916 37.21 2.65 2.48
C ASP A 916 37.68 1.53 3.42
N SER A 917 37.96 0.36 2.85
CA SER A 917 38.40 -0.81 3.61
C SER A 917 39.72 -0.59 4.36
N ALA A 918 40.62 0.27 3.86
CA ALA A 918 41.91 0.52 4.49
C ALA A 918 41.75 1.42 5.71
N GLU A 919 40.97 2.49 5.60
CA GLU A 919 40.68 3.38 6.74
C GLU A 919 39.85 2.68 7.82
N LEU A 920 38.83 1.91 7.43
CA LEU A 920 38.02 1.10 8.36
C LEU A 920 38.89 0.12 9.15
N SER A 921 39.77 -0.62 8.46
CA SER A 921 40.69 -1.56 9.10
C SER A 921 41.69 -0.84 10.01
N GLY A 922 42.19 0.33 9.61
CA GLY A 922 43.07 1.17 10.42
C GLY A 922 42.41 1.72 11.69
N ALA A 923 41.08 1.90 11.65
CA ALA A 923 40.26 2.24 12.80
C ALA A 923 39.86 1.02 13.67
N GLY A 924 40.17 -0.21 13.23
CA GLY A 924 39.74 -1.44 13.90
C GLY A 924 38.25 -1.75 13.72
N ILE A 925 37.61 -1.16 12.70
CA ILE A 925 36.19 -1.33 12.40
C ILE A 925 36.04 -2.33 11.26
N THR A 926 35.22 -3.34 11.48
CA THR A 926 34.81 -4.31 10.47
C THR A 926 33.54 -3.83 9.77
N SER A 927 33.43 -4.08 8.46
CA SER A 927 32.23 -3.73 7.69
C SER A 927 31.65 -4.95 6.99
N GLN A 928 30.32 -5.08 7.05
CA GLN A 928 29.55 -6.13 6.38
C GLN A 928 28.45 -5.45 5.56
N THR A 929 28.49 -5.59 4.24
CA THR A 929 27.42 -5.07 3.35
C THR A 929 26.23 -6.02 3.40
N LEU A 930 25.07 -5.53 3.85
CA LEU A 930 23.87 -6.32 4.02
C LEU A 930 22.97 -6.30 2.78
N ILE A 931 22.83 -5.14 2.15
CA ILE A 931 22.02 -4.94 0.94
C ILE A 931 22.83 -4.11 -0.04
N SER A 932 22.81 -4.52 -1.31
CA SER A 932 23.51 -3.83 -2.40
C SER A 932 22.58 -3.57 -3.59
N THR A 933 23.00 -2.62 -4.45
CA THR A 933 22.38 -2.40 -5.77
C THR A 933 22.64 -3.60 -6.69
N SER A 934 21.97 -3.63 -7.84
CA SER A 934 22.39 -4.51 -8.94
C SER A 934 23.76 -4.08 -9.50
N PRO A 935 24.44 -4.95 -10.27
CA PRO A 935 25.64 -4.57 -11.03
C PRO A 935 25.37 -3.52 -12.14
N GLN A 936 24.11 -3.16 -12.39
CA GLN A 936 23.68 -2.21 -13.42
C GLN A 936 23.19 -0.89 -12.81
N ALA A 937 23.84 -0.46 -11.73
CA ALA A 937 23.61 0.83 -11.10
C ALA A 937 24.48 1.93 -11.72
N TRP A 938 23.99 3.16 -11.76
CA TRP A 938 24.74 4.35 -12.17
C TRP A 938 24.37 5.53 -11.26
N ALA A 939 25.15 6.61 -11.29
CA ALA A 939 24.87 7.78 -10.48
C ALA A 939 25.11 9.08 -11.23
N TYR A 940 24.47 10.14 -10.75
CA TYR A 940 24.59 11.49 -11.29
C TYR A 940 24.97 12.51 -10.19
N PRO A 941 26.12 13.20 -10.31
CA PRO A 941 26.56 14.20 -9.34
C PRO A 941 25.78 15.51 -9.50
N TRP A 942 24.60 15.57 -8.89
CA TRP A 942 23.73 16.73 -8.99
C TRP A 942 24.27 17.94 -8.19
N GLN A 943 24.42 19.09 -8.86
CA GLN A 943 24.92 20.33 -8.26
C GLN A 943 23.88 21.46 -8.19
N GLY A 944 22.66 21.24 -8.72
CA GLY A 944 21.60 22.25 -8.77
C GLY A 944 20.71 22.09 -10.00
N GLY A 945 19.51 22.69 -9.96
CA GLY A 945 18.56 22.65 -11.08
C GLY A 945 17.77 21.34 -11.22
N TRP A 946 17.13 21.14 -12.37
CA TRP A 946 16.37 19.93 -12.69
C TRP A 946 17.27 18.79 -13.16
N LEU A 947 16.88 17.54 -12.95
CA LEU A 947 17.56 16.40 -13.57
C LEU A 947 17.40 16.46 -15.10
N PRO A 948 18.51 16.36 -15.87
CA PRO A 948 18.44 16.30 -17.32
C PRO A 948 17.72 15.00 -17.78
N PRO A 949 16.90 15.02 -18.85
CA PRO A 949 16.26 13.81 -19.36
C PRO A 949 17.25 12.70 -19.73
N GLU A 950 18.48 13.05 -20.08
CA GLU A 950 19.52 12.11 -20.52
C GLU A 950 20.01 11.21 -19.37
N VAL A 951 19.87 11.63 -18.10
CA VAL A 951 20.37 10.87 -16.94
C VAL A 951 19.56 9.61 -16.64
N PHE A 952 18.34 9.51 -17.19
CA PHE A 952 17.48 8.33 -17.07
C PHE A 952 17.91 7.18 -17.98
N ALA A 953 18.80 7.44 -18.94
CA ALA A 953 19.42 6.43 -19.79
C ALA A 953 20.92 6.29 -19.44
N PRO A 954 21.37 5.13 -18.93
CA PRO A 954 22.76 4.98 -18.51
C PRO A 954 23.72 5.00 -19.71
N GLN A 955 24.80 5.78 -19.61
CA GLN A 955 25.96 5.69 -20.51
C GLN A 955 27.03 4.72 -19.98
N THR A 956 27.20 4.66 -18.66
CA THR A 956 28.20 3.84 -17.98
C THR A 956 27.67 3.44 -16.61
N TYR A 957 27.97 2.21 -16.17
CA TYR A 957 27.58 1.70 -14.86
C TYR A 957 28.73 1.85 -13.86
N LEU A 958 28.37 1.93 -12.57
CA LEU A 958 29.32 1.92 -11.46
C LEU A 958 30.05 0.56 -11.37
N PRO A 959 31.27 0.54 -10.81
CA PRO A 959 32.04 -0.69 -10.68
C PRO A 959 31.41 -1.63 -9.64
N GLY A 960 30.65 -2.61 -10.13
CA GLY A 960 30.01 -3.64 -9.31
C GLY A 960 28.86 -3.13 -8.42
N PRO A 961 28.23 -4.05 -7.66
CA PRO A 961 27.18 -3.72 -6.70
C PRO A 961 27.62 -2.69 -5.66
N GLN A 962 26.81 -1.66 -5.43
CA GLN A 962 27.09 -0.61 -4.47
C GLN A 962 26.35 -0.86 -3.14
N PRO A 963 26.99 -0.65 -1.97
CA PRO A 963 26.33 -0.83 -0.68
C PRO A 963 25.17 0.16 -0.47
N LEU A 964 23.98 -0.38 -0.20
CA LEU A 964 22.78 0.37 0.21
C LEU A 964 22.54 0.27 1.73
N ALA A 965 22.92 -0.84 2.35
CA ALA A 965 22.93 -1.01 3.80
C ALA A 965 24.18 -1.74 4.27
N ALA A 966 24.82 -1.26 5.33
CA ALA A 966 26.07 -1.82 5.86
C ALA A 966 26.09 -1.81 7.39
N LEU A 967 26.50 -2.94 7.99
CA LEU A 967 26.75 -3.07 9.42
C LEU A 967 28.23 -2.86 9.71
N LEU A 968 28.53 -1.92 10.62
CA LEU A 968 29.88 -1.58 11.07
C LEU A 968 30.03 -2.01 12.53
N THR A 969 31.08 -2.76 12.85
CA THR A 969 31.34 -3.23 14.23
C THR A 969 32.79 -2.97 14.61
N GLY A 970 33.02 -2.31 15.75
CA GLY A 970 34.36 -1.98 16.22
C GLY A 970 34.38 -0.90 17.31
N PRO A 971 35.57 -0.43 17.70
CA PRO A 971 35.74 0.63 18.68
C PRO A 971 35.51 2.01 18.03
N PHE A 972 34.32 2.56 18.17
CA PHE A 972 33.95 3.86 17.59
C PHE A 972 34.50 5.03 18.41
N PRO A 973 35.02 6.10 17.79
CA PRO A 973 35.64 7.21 18.51
C PRO A 973 34.59 8.07 19.26
N GLU A 974 34.90 8.45 20.50
CA GLU A 974 34.23 9.59 21.12
C GLU A 974 34.68 10.89 20.44
N VAL A 975 33.79 11.87 20.35
CA VAL A 975 33.99 13.09 19.56
C VAL A 975 33.61 14.34 20.34
N ALA A 976 34.28 15.44 20.03
CA ALA A 976 33.90 16.79 20.45
C ALA A 976 34.07 17.78 19.29
N PHE A 977 33.40 18.92 19.41
CA PHE A 977 33.63 20.04 18.51
C PHE A 977 34.88 20.80 18.92
N ALA A 978 35.74 21.08 17.95
CA ALA A 978 36.89 21.96 18.06
C ALA A 978 36.86 22.97 16.91
N GLU A 979 37.49 24.12 17.10
CA GLU A 979 37.69 25.08 16.02
C GLU A 979 38.88 24.65 15.15
N ASP A 980 38.74 24.82 13.84
CA ASP A 980 39.85 24.76 12.89
C ASP A 980 40.59 26.11 12.81
N GLU A 981 41.65 26.17 12.00
CA GLU A 981 42.47 27.37 11.79
C GLU A 981 41.68 28.54 11.17
N ASP A 982 40.54 28.26 10.51
CA ASP A 982 39.62 29.23 9.92
C ASP A 982 38.45 29.61 10.87
N GLY A 983 38.47 29.14 12.13
CA GLY A 983 37.41 29.37 13.12
C GLY A 983 36.12 28.57 12.87
N ARG A 984 36.17 27.51 12.05
CA ARG A 984 35.01 26.64 11.78
C ARG A 984 34.95 25.49 12.76
N ALA A 985 33.74 25.18 13.24
CA ALA A 985 33.51 24.03 14.11
C ALA A 985 33.66 22.70 13.34
N ILE A 986 34.73 21.97 13.62
CA ILE A 986 35.02 20.64 13.09
C ILE A 986 34.89 19.58 14.18
N LEU A 987 34.47 18.38 13.78
CA LEU A 987 34.36 17.25 14.68
C LEU A 987 35.74 16.58 14.81
N LYS A 988 36.28 16.51 16.03
CA LYS A 988 37.55 15.82 16.30
C LYS A 988 37.33 14.64 17.24
N ARG A 989 38.15 13.61 17.09
CA ARG A 989 38.20 12.48 18.02
C ARG A 989 38.78 12.96 19.35
N VAL A 990 38.23 12.48 20.46
CA VAL A 990 38.68 12.85 21.82
C VAL A 990 39.03 11.59 22.60
N GLY A 991 40.11 11.67 23.38
CA GLY A 991 40.54 10.60 24.28
C GLY A 991 41.32 9.47 23.58
N GLU A 992 41.61 8.42 24.35
CA GLU A 992 42.23 7.19 23.86
C GLU A 992 41.22 6.35 23.07
N ARG A 993 41.72 5.38 22.28
CA ARG A 993 40.85 4.44 21.57
C ARG A 993 39.95 3.70 22.57
N PRO A 994 38.62 3.72 22.38
CA PRO A 994 37.72 3.00 23.27
C PRO A 994 38.01 1.50 23.25
N ARG A 995 37.90 0.87 24.43
CA ARG A 995 38.14 -0.57 24.60
C ARG A 995 36.90 -1.42 24.26
N GLN A 996 35.73 -0.80 24.28
CA GLN A 996 34.46 -1.48 24.01
C GLN A 996 34.12 -1.40 22.53
N THR A 997 33.51 -2.46 22.01
CA THR A 997 33.07 -2.56 20.62
C THR A 997 31.60 -2.19 20.51
N GLY A 998 31.29 -1.11 19.79
CA GLY A 998 29.92 -0.75 19.43
C GLY A 998 29.50 -1.36 18.09
N ALA A 999 28.24 -1.16 17.72
CA ALA A 999 27.71 -1.53 16.40
C ALA A 999 26.91 -0.38 15.79
N LEU A 1000 27.12 -0.12 14.50
CA LEU A 1000 26.45 0.93 13.75
C LEU A 1000 25.92 0.35 12.44
N LEU A 1001 24.60 0.23 12.31
CA LEU A 1001 23.94 -0.13 11.06
C LEU A 1001 23.58 1.13 10.28
N LEU A 1002 24.07 1.25 9.06
CA LEU A 1002 23.77 2.34 8.14
C LEU A 1002 22.81 1.88 7.06
N ILE A 1003 21.76 2.67 6.80
CA ILE A 1003 20.76 2.40 5.77
C ILE A 1003 20.62 3.63 4.86
N GLY A 1004 20.87 3.43 3.57
CA GLY A 1004 20.87 4.48 2.55
C GLY A 1004 19.49 4.93 2.08
N SER A 1005 18.42 4.78 2.87
CA SER A 1005 17.12 5.37 2.59
C SER A 1005 16.36 5.52 3.90
N SER A 1006 16.03 6.76 4.26
CA SER A 1006 15.15 7.05 5.40
C SER A 1006 13.69 7.20 4.97
N GLU A 1007 13.45 7.43 3.67
CA GLU A 1007 12.13 7.59 3.08
C GLU A 1007 11.32 6.30 3.17
N MET A 1008 11.96 5.13 3.00
CA MET A 1008 11.32 3.81 3.07
C MET A 1008 10.65 3.53 4.43
N PHE A 1009 11.06 4.22 5.50
CA PHE A 1009 10.53 4.05 6.85
C PHE A 1009 9.49 5.11 7.24
N LYS A 1010 9.17 6.06 6.35
CA LYS A 1010 8.09 7.00 6.62
C LYS A 1010 6.75 6.30 6.68
N ASN A 1011 5.79 6.88 7.41
CA ASN A 1011 4.43 6.38 7.56
C ASN A 1011 3.80 5.91 6.22
N GLU A 1012 3.91 6.75 5.19
CA GLU A 1012 3.40 6.50 3.83
C GLU A 1012 4.04 5.30 3.11
N HIS A 1013 5.23 4.85 3.53
CA HIS A 1013 6.03 3.86 2.81
C HIS A 1013 6.40 2.62 3.63
N LEU A 1014 6.28 2.67 4.96
CA LEU A 1014 6.68 1.59 5.86
C LEU A 1014 5.97 0.26 5.54
N LEU A 1015 4.71 0.34 5.12
CA LEU A 1015 3.85 -0.81 4.82
C LEU A 1015 3.50 -0.92 3.32
N THR A 1016 4.35 -0.38 2.44
CA THR A 1016 4.12 -0.42 0.99
C THR A 1016 3.88 -1.86 0.51
N PRO A 1017 2.77 -2.16 -0.17
CA PRO A 1017 2.47 -3.51 -0.64
C PRO A 1017 3.58 -4.08 -1.52
N GLY A 1018 3.99 -5.32 -1.23
CA GLY A 1018 5.03 -6.03 -1.98
C GLY A 1018 6.46 -5.80 -1.47
N PHE A 1019 6.66 -4.88 -0.52
CA PHE A 1019 7.94 -4.63 0.14
C PHE A 1019 7.87 -4.98 1.63
N GLN A 1020 9.02 -5.22 2.25
CA GLN A 1020 9.10 -5.61 3.66
C GLN A 1020 9.98 -4.65 4.47
N HIS A 1021 9.70 -3.34 4.39
CA HIS A 1021 10.45 -2.31 5.13
C HIS A 1021 10.26 -2.47 6.65
N ASP A 1022 9.04 -2.77 7.08
CA ASP A 1022 8.69 -3.17 8.45
C ASP A 1022 9.59 -4.30 8.96
N GLN A 1023 9.73 -5.36 8.17
CA GLN A 1023 10.53 -6.52 8.54
C GLN A 1023 12.01 -6.20 8.62
N PHE A 1024 12.54 -5.42 7.67
CA PHE A 1024 13.94 -5.03 7.68
C PHE A 1024 14.29 -4.24 8.94
N LEU A 1025 13.42 -3.31 9.32
CA LEU A 1025 13.55 -2.56 10.57
C LEU A 1025 13.47 -3.49 11.79
N LEU A 1026 12.46 -4.34 11.88
CA LEU A 1026 12.29 -5.25 13.02
C LEU A 1026 13.48 -6.20 13.17
N ASN A 1027 13.98 -6.76 12.07
CA ASN A 1027 15.17 -7.61 12.07
C ASN A 1027 16.41 -6.83 12.56
N ALA A 1028 16.59 -5.60 12.09
CA ALA A 1028 17.68 -4.73 12.49
C ALA A 1028 17.62 -4.38 13.99
N VAL A 1029 16.45 -4.00 14.49
CA VAL A 1029 16.26 -3.68 15.92
C VAL A 1029 16.41 -4.93 16.78
N ALA A 1030 15.89 -6.09 16.37
CA ALA A 1030 16.07 -7.35 17.09
C ALA A 1030 17.55 -7.75 17.18
N TYR A 1031 18.30 -7.63 16.07
CA TYR A 1031 19.74 -7.92 16.06
C TYR A 1031 20.52 -7.01 17.00
N ASN A 1032 20.21 -5.72 17.01
CA ASN A 1032 20.88 -4.78 17.89
C ASN A 1032 20.42 -4.94 19.35
N ALA A 1033 19.14 -5.11 19.64
CA ALA A 1033 18.65 -5.23 21.02
C ALA A 1033 19.06 -6.57 21.67
N TYR A 1034 18.82 -7.69 20.98
CA TYR A 1034 18.91 -9.03 21.57
C TYR A 1034 20.06 -9.90 21.01
N GLY A 1035 20.65 -9.52 19.87
CA GLY A 1035 21.69 -10.30 19.20
C GLY A 1035 21.16 -11.23 18.09
N GLU A 1036 22.06 -12.04 17.54
CA GLU A 1036 21.81 -12.83 16.33
C GLU A 1036 20.72 -13.91 16.52
N ASP A 1037 20.66 -14.56 17.68
CA ASP A 1037 19.71 -15.65 17.93
C ASP A 1037 18.24 -15.18 17.87
N LEU A 1038 17.89 -14.11 18.59
CA LEU A 1038 16.53 -13.58 18.55
C LEU A 1038 16.23 -12.91 17.20
N ALA A 1039 17.22 -12.26 16.56
CA ALA A 1039 17.05 -11.76 15.20
C ALA A 1039 16.75 -12.89 14.20
N ALA A 1040 17.36 -14.06 14.36
CA ALA A 1040 17.07 -15.23 13.52
C ALA A 1040 15.64 -15.74 13.73
N LEU A 1041 15.07 -15.66 14.94
CA LEU A 1041 13.66 -15.93 15.18
C LEU A 1041 12.75 -14.86 14.56
N GLN A 1042 13.15 -13.58 14.66
CA GLN A 1042 12.42 -12.46 14.04
C GLN A 1042 12.41 -12.58 12.50
N ALA A 1043 13.46 -13.09 11.88
CA ALA A 1043 13.54 -13.28 10.44
C ALA A 1043 12.72 -14.47 9.89
N ARG A 1044 12.20 -15.37 10.76
CA ARG A 1044 11.45 -16.58 10.35
C ARG A 1044 10.02 -16.23 9.91
N ARG A 1045 9.89 -15.71 8.69
CA ARG A 1045 8.62 -15.38 8.05
C ARG A 1045 8.54 -15.97 6.64
N PRO A 1046 7.37 -16.47 6.18
CA PRO A 1046 7.17 -16.82 4.79
C PRO A 1046 7.29 -15.56 3.90
N THR A 1047 8.20 -15.58 2.94
CA THR A 1047 8.42 -14.44 2.04
C THR A 1047 8.17 -14.78 0.58
N SER A 1048 7.36 -13.95 -0.07
CA SER A 1048 7.22 -13.95 -1.53
C SER A 1048 8.41 -13.21 -2.12
N ARG A 1049 9.50 -13.93 -2.42
CA ARG A 1049 10.69 -13.33 -3.02
C ARG A 1049 10.37 -12.83 -4.43
N GLY A 1050 10.82 -11.62 -4.75
CA GLY A 1050 10.82 -11.15 -6.12
C GLY A 1050 11.69 -12.03 -7.00
N PHE A 1051 11.25 -12.27 -8.23
CA PHE A 1051 12.13 -12.90 -9.21
C PHE A 1051 13.19 -11.90 -9.65
N PRO A 1052 14.47 -12.30 -9.70
CA PRO A 1052 15.51 -11.46 -10.27
C PRO A 1052 15.25 -11.24 -11.76
N PHE A 1053 15.87 -10.20 -12.33
CA PHE A 1053 15.80 -9.96 -13.76
C PHE A 1053 16.24 -11.21 -14.54
N GLN A 1054 15.39 -11.68 -15.46
CA GLN A 1054 15.67 -12.81 -16.34
C GLN A 1054 15.78 -12.31 -17.78
N SER A 1055 16.85 -12.71 -18.47
CA SER A 1055 17.02 -12.37 -19.88
C SER A 1055 15.87 -12.92 -20.74
N ALA A 1056 15.55 -12.23 -21.84
CA ALA A 1056 14.51 -12.65 -22.78
C ALA A 1056 14.75 -14.06 -23.37
N GLU A 1057 16.01 -14.50 -23.43
CA GLU A 1057 16.40 -15.85 -23.85
C GLU A 1057 16.04 -16.90 -22.80
N SER A 1058 16.39 -16.66 -21.53
CA SER A 1058 16.04 -17.54 -20.41
C SER A 1058 14.53 -17.69 -20.27
N LYS A 1059 13.78 -16.59 -20.43
CA LYS A 1059 12.31 -16.60 -20.42
C LYS A 1059 11.74 -17.45 -21.57
N ARG A 1060 12.30 -17.34 -22.78
CA ARG A 1060 11.88 -18.16 -23.94
C ARG A 1060 12.18 -19.64 -23.72
N LEU A 1061 13.37 -19.96 -23.22
CA LEU A 1061 13.75 -21.33 -22.89
C LEU A 1061 12.78 -21.95 -21.88
N TRP A 1062 12.50 -21.27 -20.77
CA TRP A 1062 11.55 -21.75 -19.76
C TRP A 1062 10.14 -21.89 -20.31
N ARG A 1063 9.67 -20.98 -21.17
CA ARG A 1063 8.38 -21.12 -21.85
C ARG A 1063 8.34 -22.37 -22.74
N VAL A 1064 9.40 -22.63 -23.51
CA VAL A 1064 9.53 -23.85 -24.33
C VAL A 1064 9.54 -25.10 -23.47
N ILE A 1065 10.26 -25.09 -22.34
CA ILE A 1065 10.31 -26.21 -21.40
C ILE A 1065 8.94 -26.47 -20.77
N VAL A 1066 8.29 -25.44 -20.22
CA VAL A 1066 7.00 -25.59 -19.52
C VAL A 1066 5.89 -26.01 -20.47
N VAL A 1067 5.82 -25.41 -21.67
CA VAL A 1067 4.82 -25.76 -22.69
C VAL A 1067 5.16 -27.11 -23.34
N GLY A 1068 6.43 -27.44 -23.52
CA GLY A 1068 6.91 -28.66 -24.20
C GLY A 1068 6.99 -29.90 -23.31
N ALA A 1069 7.21 -29.76 -21.99
CA ALA A 1069 7.43 -30.87 -21.08
C ALA A 1069 6.22 -31.80 -20.97
N GLY A 1070 5.00 -31.25 -20.89
CA GLY A 1070 3.77 -32.04 -20.85
C GLY A 1070 3.61 -32.95 -22.09
N PRO A 1071 3.59 -32.37 -23.31
CA PRO A 1071 3.56 -33.14 -24.55
C PRO A 1071 4.69 -34.16 -24.67
N LEU A 1072 5.92 -33.82 -24.29
CA LEU A 1072 7.08 -34.72 -24.34
C LEU A 1072 6.96 -35.88 -23.35
N LEU A 1073 6.46 -35.65 -22.14
CA LEU A 1073 6.19 -36.71 -21.15
C LEU A 1073 5.08 -37.65 -21.65
N PHE A 1074 4.03 -37.13 -22.27
CA PHE A 1074 2.98 -37.95 -22.90
C PHE A 1074 3.52 -38.76 -24.08
N LEU A 1075 4.38 -38.17 -24.91
CA LEU A 1075 5.02 -38.84 -26.04
C LEU A 1075 5.97 -39.93 -25.56
N GLY A 1076 6.77 -39.64 -24.52
CA GLY A 1076 7.66 -40.57 -23.86
C GLY A 1076 6.89 -41.73 -23.20
N TYR A 1077 5.78 -41.45 -22.53
CA TYR A 1077 4.88 -42.48 -22.00
C TYR A 1077 4.27 -43.34 -23.11
N ALA A 1078 3.85 -42.73 -24.23
CA ALA A 1078 3.33 -43.46 -25.39
C ALA A 1078 4.39 -44.36 -26.04
N LEU A 1079 5.64 -43.88 -26.16
CA LEU A 1079 6.79 -44.64 -26.67
C LEU A 1079 7.19 -45.77 -25.72
N TYR A 1080 7.26 -45.51 -24.41
CA TYR A 1080 7.52 -46.51 -23.38
C TYR A 1080 6.45 -47.63 -23.37
N ARG A 1081 5.18 -47.26 -23.54
CA ARG A 1081 4.09 -48.24 -23.64
C ARG A 1081 4.17 -49.05 -24.94
N ARG A 1082 4.78 -48.49 -25.99
CA ARG A 1082 5.01 -49.17 -27.27
C ARG A 1082 6.15 -50.18 -27.17
N THR A 1083 7.26 -49.86 -26.49
CA THR A 1083 8.41 -50.75 -26.33
C THR A 1083 8.18 -51.91 -25.37
N ARG A 1084 7.23 -51.79 -24.42
CA ARG A 1084 6.82 -52.91 -23.54
C ARG A 1084 5.75 -53.85 -24.13
N ARG A 1085 5.26 -53.58 -25.35
CA ARG A 1085 4.22 -54.38 -26.02
C ARG A 1085 4.70 -55.05 -27.31
N THR A 1086 5.91 -54.74 -27.74
CA THR A 1086 6.76 -55.60 -28.57
C THR A 1086 7.50 -56.55 -27.65
#